data_AF-A0A3L7XFY8-F1
#
_entry.id   AF-A0A3L7XFY8-F1
#
_cell.length_a   1.000
_cell.length_b   1.000
_cell.length_c   1.000
_cell.angle_alpha   90.00
_cell.angle_beta   90.00
_cell.angle_gamma   90.00
#
_symmetry.space_group_name_H-M   'P 1'
#
loop_
_entity.id
_entity.type
_entity.pdbx_description
1 polymer ?
#
loop_
_entity_poly.entity_id
_entity_poly.type
_entity_poly.pdbx_seq_one_letter_code
_entity_poly.pdbx_strand_id
1 'polypeptide(L)'
;MPAGPTRRAADAAHCRRQRTAYLLLACVLAACGAAPDRPAANKPAPAVATRKPIVVTATRRSTRMPSHTPTATPTATPTVTPRSTNTSTPVALLPFTDDFKNARTGLPEETYQNLKSYYSSSGFKIDFLAANLLQMEPYPREFPADFSAQLRLKLGTNLSTSAGLAFRVADQDNYYAFIVNGGGDFWLLKVADGKTETLQSAEIEQLQNAFEIGDLRIDVQGSEFRVYAHDILLTVAQDETFAAGGIGLVGWSEDGADSLSFTQLDVIEYGQRSVPAGSECALTLDDSPHAGTRQVRLGPLGADGMARLRIEAGDEAILLFARTANPLEVIYVSAATDPSGKDLYNPDYDGTQNSTAQLVWPAAPSNEGELTLFLPLTPVEMLLPGNYEFNLSTQEGAPICDALAIVRTATDPVPLVLDVNLWLVSDAPQLAAAAGRQLLEDTLRQSARRILEPHNLSIGTVHFGEASAAQRARLQRIPDAQYEELCSALKADMGSGYRMNVAVVDEYRVAIPEGAAEEPVLGLAPQPGAAIITEGRNSCAVVAWELMEGDTQELAATIIHESAHFLGLAHTTDEDGRSFDFLSDTPQCSAATADADGDKTVDVRECALFDANNLMFWQSGVEQAAVNLTAQQTWLLRRHPLFHPAPQTP
;
A
#
# COMPACT_ATOMS: atom_id res chain seq x y z
N MET A 1 29.67 0.72 -62.69
CA MET A 1 28.30 0.27 -63.00
C MET A 1 28.32 -1.24 -63.12
N PRO A 2 27.21 -1.95 -62.81
CA PRO A 2 26.32 -1.81 -61.66
C PRO A 2 26.41 -3.12 -60.79
N ALA A 3 25.74 -3.33 -59.66
CA ALA A 3 24.74 -2.55 -58.91
C ALA A 3 24.98 -2.68 -57.38
N GLY A 4 24.31 -1.84 -56.59
CA GLY A 4 24.10 -1.99 -55.12
C GLY A 4 22.62 -1.70 -54.81
N PRO A 5 22.23 -1.09 -53.67
CA PRO A 5 22.97 -0.70 -52.46
C PRO A 5 22.66 -1.73 -51.32
N THR A 6 22.44 -1.52 -50.01
CA THR A 6 22.33 -0.40 -49.00
C THR A 6 22.60 -1.10 -47.63
N ARG A 7 23.21 -0.59 -46.54
CA ARG A 7 23.10 0.67 -45.73
C ARG A 7 21.68 0.90 -45.18
N ARG A 8 21.43 1.23 -43.90
CA ARG A 8 22.24 1.70 -42.74
C ARG A 8 21.80 0.89 -41.48
N ALA A 9 22.54 0.73 -40.37
CA ALA A 9 23.21 1.70 -39.48
C ALA A 9 22.26 2.74 -38.84
N ALA A 10 22.03 2.61 -37.53
CA ALA A 10 21.32 3.58 -36.68
C ALA A 10 21.94 3.53 -35.26
N ASP A 11 22.20 4.70 -34.68
CA ASP A 11 22.83 4.85 -33.37
C ASP A 11 21.79 4.92 -32.23
N ALA A 12 22.27 4.94 -30.99
CA ALA A 12 21.47 4.82 -29.77
C ALA A 12 20.78 6.13 -29.29
N ALA A 13 19.96 5.94 -28.24
CA ALA A 13 19.69 6.85 -27.12
C ALA A 13 18.43 7.76 -27.13
N HIS A 14 18.07 8.12 -25.89
CA HIS A 14 17.12 9.15 -25.43
C HIS A 14 15.63 8.82 -25.35
N CYS A 15 15.23 8.34 -24.16
CA CYS A 15 13.96 8.72 -23.53
C CYS A 15 13.86 10.26 -23.40
N ARG A 16 12.68 10.83 -23.68
CA ARG A 16 12.30 12.16 -23.14
C ARG A 16 10.79 12.37 -23.08
N ARG A 17 10.34 13.02 -22.01
CA ARG A 17 8.93 13.17 -21.62
C ARG A 17 8.12 14.16 -22.50
N GLN A 18 6.87 13.79 -22.75
CA GLN A 18 5.64 14.61 -22.62
C GLN A 18 5.22 15.70 -23.66
N ARG A 19 3.87 15.73 -23.82
CA ARG A 19 2.92 16.88 -23.99
C ARG A 19 2.48 17.37 -25.39
N THR A 20 1.14 17.37 -25.50
CA THR A 20 0.23 18.31 -26.20
C THR A 20 0.31 18.49 -27.72
N ALA A 21 -0.76 18.06 -28.40
CA ALA A 21 -1.11 18.53 -29.75
C ALA A 21 -2.63 18.53 -30.02
N TYR A 22 -3.37 19.53 -29.50
CA TYR A 22 -4.69 19.91 -30.04
C TYR A 22 -4.92 21.41 -29.90
N LEU A 23 -4.91 22.14 -31.03
CA LEU A 23 -5.33 23.55 -31.06
C LEU A 23 -5.93 23.96 -32.42
N LEU A 24 -7.23 24.30 -32.39
CA LEU A 24 -7.95 25.33 -33.15
C LEU A 24 -7.77 25.51 -34.68
N LEU A 25 -8.92 25.42 -35.38
CA LEU A 25 -9.28 26.27 -36.53
C LEU A 25 -10.82 26.25 -36.69
N ALA A 26 -11.57 27.35 -36.91
CA ALA A 26 -11.36 28.79 -36.74
C ALA A 26 -12.72 29.53 -36.82
N CYS A 27 -12.66 30.87 -36.99
CA CYS A 27 -13.71 31.84 -37.39
C CYS A 27 -14.55 32.52 -36.27
N VAL A 28 -14.84 33.83 -36.31
CA VAL A 28 -14.08 35.10 -36.56
C VAL A 28 -15.09 36.29 -36.57
N LEU A 29 -14.64 37.50 -36.21
CA LEU A 29 -15.34 38.81 -36.05
C LEU A 29 -15.81 39.09 -34.59
N ALA A 30 -15.42 40.17 -33.88
CA ALA A 30 -15.22 41.62 -34.16
C ALA A 30 -16.49 42.47 -33.83
N ALA A 31 -16.41 43.68 -33.23
CA ALA A 31 -15.29 44.40 -32.59
C ALA A 31 -15.82 45.59 -31.73
N CYS A 32 -14.93 46.20 -30.93
CA CYS A 32 -14.90 47.58 -30.40
C CYS A 32 -16.18 48.28 -29.89
N GLY A 33 -16.14 48.78 -28.64
CA GLY A 33 -17.04 49.82 -28.13
C GLY A 33 -16.54 50.38 -26.78
N ALA A 34 -16.68 51.70 -26.55
CA ALA A 34 -16.14 52.39 -25.36
C ALA A 34 -17.24 53.06 -24.50
N ALA A 35 -16.90 53.34 -23.24
CA ALA A 35 -17.63 54.23 -22.32
C ALA A 35 -17.31 55.71 -22.62
N PRO A 36 -17.91 56.73 -21.94
CA PRO A 36 -18.88 56.71 -20.82
C PRO A 36 -20.13 57.62 -21.01
N ASP A 37 -20.99 57.78 -19.99
CA ASP A 37 -21.27 59.09 -19.35
C ASP A 37 -22.34 59.11 -18.22
N ARG A 38 -22.41 60.26 -17.51
CA ARG A 38 -23.37 60.71 -16.45
C ARG A 38 -23.85 62.14 -16.83
N PRO A 39 -24.81 62.83 -16.15
CA PRO A 39 -25.37 62.66 -14.79
C PRO A 39 -26.92 62.47 -14.85
N ALA A 40 -27.86 62.98 -14.03
CA ALA A 40 -27.89 64.01 -12.98
C ALA A 40 -29.04 63.83 -11.93
N ALA A 41 -29.41 64.90 -11.23
CA ALA A 41 -30.18 64.94 -9.99
C ALA A 41 -31.54 65.68 -10.07
N ASN A 42 -32.45 65.45 -9.09
CA ASN A 42 -33.14 66.55 -8.39
C ASN A 42 -33.91 66.17 -7.09
N LYS A 43 -33.49 66.80 -5.97
CA LYS A 43 -34.18 67.36 -4.75
C LYS A 43 -35.47 66.74 -4.11
N PRO A 44 -35.82 67.11 -2.83
CA PRO A 44 -36.33 66.12 -1.85
C PRO A 44 -37.57 66.54 -1.00
N ALA A 45 -37.83 65.75 0.07
CA ALA A 45 -38.70 65.99 1.24
C ALA A 45 -40.21 65.66 1.06
N PRO A 46 -40.97 65.36 2.15
CA PRO A 46 -40.66 65.43 3.59
C PRO A 46 -40.54 64.07 4.31
N ALA A 47 -40.25 64.11 5.62
CA ALA A 47 -40.06 62.94 6.48
C ALA A 47 -41.34 62.51 7.24
N VAL A 48 -41.44 61.21 7.53
CA VAL A 48 -42.40 60.63 8.49
C VAL A 48 -41.60 59.79 9.49
N ALA A 49 -41.88 59.95 10.79
CA ALA A 49 -41.15 59.23 11.84
C ALA A 49 -41.81 57.88 12.14
N THR A 50 -41.05 56.79 11.99
CA THR A 50 -41.39 55.45 12.49
C THR A 50 -40.30 54.95 13.43
N ARG A 51 -40.68 54.13 14.42
CA ARG A 51 -39.80 53.69 15.50
C ARG A 51 -38.67 52.81 14.98
N LYS A 52 -37.44 52.99 15.51
CA LYS A 52 -36.42 51.94 15.45
C LYS A 52 -36.97 50.67 16.14
N PRO A 53 -36.86 49.47 15.55
CA PRO A 53 -36.95 48.24 16.33
C PRO A 53 -35.76 48.19 17.31
N ILE A 54 -36.00 47.67 18.52
CA ILE A 54 -34.93 47.40 19.47
C ILE A 54 -34.30 46.07 19.05
N VAL A 55 -33.04 46.10 18.62
CA VAL A 55 -32.26 44.88 18.41
C VAL A 55 -31.89 44.33 19.79
N VAL A 56 -32.58 43.26 20.19
CA VAL A 56 -32.16 42.45 21.34
C VAL A 56 -31.07 41.51 20.84
N THR A 57 -29.81 41.94 20.96
CA THR A 57 -28.65 41.06 20.69
C THR A 57 -28.58 40.01 21.80
N ALA A 58 -29.28 38.90 21.60
CA ALA A 58 -29.13 37.71 22.44
C ALA A 58 -27.76 37.08 22.13
N THR A 59 -26.79 37.30 23.01
CA THR A 59 -25.48 36.64 22.91
C THR A 59 -25.67 35.14 23.06
N ARG A 60 -25.56 34.39 21.95
CA ARG A 60 -25.54 32.93 22.02
C ARG A 60 -24.29 32.47 22.80
N ARG A 61 -24.37 31.26 23.34
CA ARG A 61 -23.28 30.56 24.03
C ARG A 61 -23.19 29.16 23.42
N SER A 62 -22.00 28.70 23.06
CA SER A 62 -21.84 27.35 22.49
C SER A 62 -22.13 26.28 23.54
N THR A 63 -22.33 25.05 23.09
CA THR A 63 -22.41 23.85 23.93
C THR A 63 -21.11 23.64 24.69
N ARG A 64 -21.24 23.11 25.92
CA ARG A 64 -20.14 22.71 26.79
C ARG A 64 -20.43 21.29 27.23
N MET A 65 -19.52 20.34 26.98
CA MET A 65 -19.78 18.95 27.34
C MET A 65 -19.91 18.77 28.87
N PRO A 66 -20.80 17.85 29.33
CA PRO A 66 -20.79 17.38 30.70
C PRO A 66 -19.57 16.47 30.94
N SER A 67 -18.95 16.58 32.10
CA SER A 67 -17.79 15.74 32.46
C SER A 67 -18.21 14.28 32.69
N HIS A 68 -17.37 13.33 32.27
CA HIS A 68 -17.61 11.90 32.41
C HIS A 68 -17.74 11.50 33.90
N THR A 69 -18.84 10.83 34.26
CA THR A 69 -19.01 10.15 35.55
C THR A 69 -19.99 8.99 35.35
N PRO A 70 -19.67 7.76 35.80
CA PRO A 70 -20.46 6.57 35.43
C PRO A 70 -21.84 6.52 36.12
N THR A 71 -22.86 6.42 35.28
CA THR A 71 -24.16 5.75 35.46
C THR A 71 -24.93 5.87 36.78
N ALA A 72 -26.15 6.41 36.68
CA ALA A 72 -27.28 6.10 37.56
C ALA A 72 -28.50 5.64 36.73
N THR A 73 -29.26 4.67 37.26
CA THR A 73 -30.36 3.97 36.57
C THR A 73 -31.54 4.90 36.20
N PRO A 74 -32.19 4.73 35.03
CA PRO A 74 -33.22 5.67 34.55
C PRO A 74 -34.51 5.68 35.38
N THR A 75 -35.15 6.85 35.41
CA THR A 75 -36.56 7.04 35.81
C THR A 75 -37.31 7.57 34.59
N ALA A 76 -38.49 7.02 34.29
CA ALA A 76 -39.26 7.32 33.08
C ALA A 76 -40.25 8.50 33.26
N THR A 77 -40.88 8.92 32.14
CA THR A 77 -42.03 9.87 31.99
C THR A 77 -41.64 11.29 31.55
N PRO A 78 -42.34 11.95 30.58
CA PRO A 78 -43.21 11.44 29.51
C PRO A 78 -42.77 11.84 28.08
N THR A 79 -43.31 11.18 27.07
CA THR A 79 -43.14 11.54 25.65
C THR A 79 -43.74 12.91 25.32
N VAL A 80 -43.01 13.75 24.58
CA VAL A 80 -43.53 14.95 23.90
C VAL A 80 -43.51 14.67 22.39
N THR A 81 -44.65 14.81 21.72
CA THR A 81 -44.76 14.58 20.27
C THR A 81 -44.09 15.73 19.48
N PRO A 82 -43.06 15.47 18.64
CA PRO A 82 -42.47 16.51 17.81
C PRO A 82 -43.47 16.94 16.72
N ARG A 83 -43.55 18.25 16.48
CA ARG A 83 -44.41 18.83 15.45
C ARG A 83 -43.64 18.94 14.15
N SER A 84 -43.88 18.02 13.22
CA SER A 84 -43.36 18.11 11.85
C SER A 84 -43.70 19.47 11.21
N THR A 85 -42.67 20.11 10.65
CA THR A 85 -42.78 21.19 9.67
C THR A 85 -41.98 20.79 8.44
N ASN A 86 -42.61 19.97 7.58
CA ASN A 86 -41.99 19.46 6.35
C ASN A 86 -41.62 20.60 5.39
N THR A 87 -40.39 21.09 5.51
CA THR A 87 -39.67 21.79 4.45
C THR A 87 -38.61 20.82 3.97
N SER A 88 -38.70 20.35 2.73
CA SER A 88 -37.73 19.39 2.18
C SER A 88 -36.38 20.08 1.95
N THR A 89 -35.43 19.87 2.85
CA THR A 89 -34.03 20.25 2.68
C THR A 89 -33.52 19.71 1.33
N PRO A 90 -32.82 20.50 0.51
CA PRO A 90 -32.29 20.01 -0.76
C PRO A 90 -31.12 19.05 -0.50
N VAL A 91 -31.19 17.86 -1.13
CA VAL A 91 -30.07 16.91 -1.15
C VAL A 91 -28.94 17.47 -2.02
N ALA A 92 -27.69 17.31 -1.59
CA ALA A 92 -26.51 17.58 -2.38
C ALA A 92 -26.41 16.60 -3.56
N LEU A 93 -26.00 17.10 -4.73
CA LEU A 93 -25.52 16.24 -5.82
C LEU A 93 -24.06 15.88 -5.53
N LEU A 94 -23.70 14.62 -5.77
CA LEU A 94 -22.32 14.16 -5.70
C LEU A 94 -21.73 14.03 -7.12
N PRO A 95 -20.41 14.19 -7.32
CA PRO A 95 -19.41 14.56 -6.31
C PRO A 95 -19.61 15.98 -5.79
N PHE A 96 -19.35 16.18 -4.49
CA PHE A 96 -19.40 17.47 -3.80
C PHE A 96 -18.01 17.77 -3.25
N THR A 97 -17.49 18.97 -3.53
CA THR A 97 -16.18 19.42 -3.08
C THR A 97 -16.29 20.80 -2.42
N ASP A 98 -15.62 20.99 -1.28
CA ASP A 98 -15.34 22.30 -0.69
C ASP A 98 -13.83 22.52 -0.59
N ASP A 99 -13.37 23.66 -1.09
CA ASP A 99 -11.97 24.10 -1.01
C ASP A 99 -11.73 25.06 0.17
N PHE A 100 -12.79 25.34 0.92
CA PHE A 100 -12.90 26.21 2.09
C PHE A 100 -12.35 27.64 1.94
N LYS A 101 -12.19 28.15 0.70
CA LYS A 101 -11.71 29.53 0.49
C LYS A 101 -12.84 30.56 0.56
N ASN A 102 -14.10 30.13 0.57
CA ASN A 102 -15.27 31.01 0.45
C ASN A 102 -16.62 30.32 0.71
N ALA A 103 -17.63 31.07 1.16
CA ALA A 103 -18.96 30.59 1.57
C ALA A 103 -19.94 30.13 0.46
N ARG A 104 -19.45 29.57 -0.66
CA ARG A 104 -20.33 29.10 -1.78
C ARG A 104 -21.06 27.80 -1.49
N THR A 105 -20.40 26.90 -0.75
CA THR A 105 -20.88 25.55 -0.40
C THR A 105 -21.96 25.60 0.68
N GLY A 106 -21.78 26.49 1.66
CA GLY A 106 -22.82 26.98 2.55
C GLY A 106 -22.59 26.81 4.06
N LEU A 107 -21.40 26.40 4.51
CA LEU A 107 -21.12 26.40 5.95
C LEU A 107 -21.31 27.80 6.54
N PRO A 108 -21.91 27.92 7.74
CA PRO A 108 -22.12 29.20 8.39
C PRO A 108 -20.81 29.77 8.96
N GLU A 109 -20.72 31.09 9.04
CA GLU A 109 -19.74 31.77 9.89
C GLU A 109 -20.42 32.16 11.21
N GLU A 110 -20.09 31.50 12.31
CA GLU A 110 -20.66 31.80 13.63
C GLU A 110 -19.68 32.54 14.54
N THR A 111 -20.21 33.37 15.44
CA THR A 111 -19.39 34.14 16.40
C THR A 111 -20.08 34.16 17.74
N TYR A 112 -19.50 33.43 18.69
CA TYR A 112 -19.91 33.32 20.09
C TYR A 112 -18.99 34.15 20.98
N GLN A 113 -19.30 34.27 22.27
CA GLN A 113 -18.40 34.89 23.24
C GLN A 113 -17.08 34.11 23.41
N ASN A 114 -17.12 32.80 23.18
CA ASN A 114 -16.10 31.83 23.55
C ASN A 114 -15.62 30.94 22.38
N LEU A 115 -16.13 31.17 21.17
CA LEU A 115 -15.83 30.40 19.96
C LEU A 115 -16.11 31.24 18.71
N LYS A 116 -15.37 31.02 17.63
CA LYS A 116 -15.65 31.63 16.32
C LYS A 116 -15.36 30.66 15.17
N SER A 117 -16.29 30.50 14.24
CA SER A 117 -16.10 29.80 12.96
C SER A 117 -16.16 30.76 11.77
N TYR A 118 -15.26 30.60 10.79
CA TYR A 118 -15.10 31.55 9.68
C TYR A 118 -14.21 31.05 8.54
N TYR A 119 -14.40 31.65 7.35
CA TYR A 119 -13.56 31.42 6.18
C TYR A 119 -12.24 32.22 6.24
N SER A 120 -11.14 31.64 5.76
CA SER A 120 -9.82 32.27 5.74
C SER A 120 -9.00 31.88 4.50
N SER A 121 -7.84 32.50 4.32
CA SER A 121 -6.88 32.13 3.26
C SER A 121 -6.25 30.74 3.44
N SER A 122 -6.39 30.12 4.62
CA SER A 122 -5.93 28.77 4.93
C SER A 122 -7.10 27.78 5.13
N GLY A 123 -8.26 28.08 4.55
CA GLY A 123 -9.46 27.26 4.67
C GLY A 123 -10.42 27.74 5.78
N PHE A 124 -11.35 26.87 6.19
CA PHE A 124 -12.39 27.19 7.17
C PHE A 124 -11.87 26.90 8.57
N LYS A 125 -11.96 27.88 9.48
CA LYS A 125 -11.35 27.84 10.81
C LYS A 125 -12.38 27.73 11.91
N ILE A 126 -12.01 27.06 12.99
CA ILE A 126 -12.70 27.17 14.29
C ILE A 126 -11.65 27.63 15.32
N ASP A 127 -11.87 28.80 15.90
CA ASP A 127 -11.07 29.35 17.00
C ASP A 127 -11.83 29.14 18.32
N PHE A 128 -11.28 28.31 19.20
CA PHE A 128 -11.75 28.12 20.57
C PHE A 128 -11.12 29.16 21.48
N LEU A 129 -11.93 29.82 22.30
CA LEU A 129 -11.46 30.83 23.27
C LEU A 129 -11.60 30.37 24.72
N ALA A 130 -12.04 29.13 24.95
CA ALA A 130 -12.12 28.48 26.26
C ALA A 130 -12.17 26.95 26.15
N ALA A 131 -11.82 26.30 27.25
CA ALA A 131 -11.82 24.85 27.46
C ALA A 131 -13.21 24.20 27.41
N ASN A 132 -13.24 22.90 27.04
CA ASN A 132 -14.40 22.01 27.01
C ASN A 132 -15.54 22.49 26.10
N LEU A 133 -15.19 22.89 24.88
CA LEU A 133 -16.13 23.37 23.86
C LEU A 133 -16.10 22.45 22.64
N LEU A 134 -17.28 21.98 22.23
CA LEU A 134 -17.48 21.24 20.98
C LEU A 134 -18.39 22.08 20.07
N GLN A 135 -18.06 22.12 18.78
CA GLN A 135 -18.83 22.80 17.74
C GLN A 135 -18.97 21.86 16.54
N MET A 136 -20.18 21.75 16.02
CA MET A 136 -20.49 21.07 14.77
C MET A 136 -21.09 22.11 13.82
N GLU A 137 -20.47 22.29 12.65
CA GLU A 137 -20.91 23.22 11.62
C GLU A 137 -21.53 22.44 10.46
N PRO A 138 -22.87 22.42 10.31
CA PRO A 138 -23.54 21.63 9.28
C PRO A 138 -23.57 22.37 7.94
N TYR A 139 -23.45 21.62 6.84
CA TYR A 139 -23.87 22.11 5.53
C TYR A 139 -25.41 22.25 5.50
N PRO A 140 -25.98 23.27 4.82
CA PRO A 140 -27.42 23.50 4.73
C PRO A 140 -28.10 22.59 3.68
N ARG A 141 -27.71 21.30 3.65
CA ARG A 141 -28.09 20.29 2.64
C ARG A 141 -28.08 18.90 3.27
N GLU A 142 -29.02 18.06 2.86
CA GLU A 142 -28.90 16.60 3.08
C GLU A 142 -27.83 16.03 2.15
N PHE A 143 -27.29 14.87 2.48
CA PHE A 143 -26.45 14.07 1.59
C PHE A 143 -27.12 12.72 1.30
N PRO A 144 -26.73 12.02 0.22
CA PRO A 144 -27.12 10.61 0.03
C PRO A 144 -26.83 9.76 1.26
N ALA A 145 -27.66 8.74 1.52
CA ALA A 145 -27.54 7.90 2.71
C ALA A 145 -26.21 7.14 2.80
N ASP A 146 -25.68 6.74 1.63
CA ASP A 146 -24.43 6.01 1.46
C ASP A 146 -23.45 6.87 0.64
N PHE A 147 -22.28 7.16 1.19
CA PHE A 147 -21.26 8.01 0.58
C PHE A 147 -19.85 7.64 1.08
N SER A 148 -18.82 8.15 0.41
CA SER A 148 -17.46 8.26 0.95
C SER A 148 -17.10 9.74 1.06
N ALA A 149 -16.49 10.16 2.16
CA ALA A 149 -16.07 11.53 2.40
C ALA A 149 -14.61 11.58 2.87
N GLN A 150 -13.79 12.39 2.20
CA GLN A 150 -12.36 12.60 2.47
C GLN A 150 -12.14 14.04 2.98
N LEU A 151 -11.64 14.21 4.19
CA LEU A 151 -11.45 15.52 4.83
C LEU A 151 -9.96 15.79 5.09
N ARG A 152 -9.49 16.99 4.75
CA ARG A 152 -8.12 17.47 5.02
C ARG A 152 -8.15 18.59 6.04
N LEU A 153 -7.30 18.50 7.06
CA LEU A 153 -7.33 19.44 8.19
C LEU A 153 -5.96 19.66 8.83
N LYS A 154 -5.83 20.81 9.52
CA LYS A 154 -4.76 21.13 10.45
C LYS A 154 -5.37 21.24 11.84
N LEU A 155 -4.79 20.52 12.78
CA LEU A 155 -5.20 20.53 14.18
C LEU A 155 -4.66 21.77 14.90
N GLY A 156 -5.16 21.98 16.11
CA GLY A 156 -4.70 23.05 16.98
C GLY A 156 -3.31 22.79 17.57
N THR A 157 -2.77 23.79 18.24
CA THR A 157 -1.47 23.74 18.92
C THR A 157 -1.45 22.84 20.16
N ASN A 158 -2.62 22.46 20.70
CA ASN A 158 -2.73 21.43 21.71
C ASN A 158 -3.07 20.07 21.08
N LEU A 159 -2.32 19.05 21.49
CA LEU A 159 -2.57 17.63 21.19
C LEU A 159 -4.00 17.19 21.55
N SER A 160 -4.59 17.78 22.61
CA SER A 160 -5.98 17.50 23.04
C SER A 160 -7.07 18.13 22.14
N THR A 161 -6.72 18.97 21.16
CA THR A 161 -7.69 19.58 20.25
C THR A 161 -8.05 18.60 19.14
N SER A 162 -9.30 18.15 19.13
CA SER A 162 -9.83 17.17 18.19
C SER A 162 -10.55 17.83 17.02
N ALA A 163 -10.47 17.25 15.82
CA ALA A 163 -11.19 17.69 14.63
C ALA A 163 -11.67 16.51 13.78
N GLY A 164 -12.66 16.75 12.93
CA GLY A 164 -13.11 15.77 11.94
C GLY A 164 -14.46 16.10 11.31
N LEU A 165 -15.21 15.05 10.97
CA LEU A 165 -16.44 15.13 10.18
C LEU A 165 -17.67 14.70 10.99
N ALA A 166 -18.75 15.47 10.92
CA ALA A 166 -20.09 15.02 11.31
C ALA A 166 -20.81 14.45 10.08
N PHE A 167 -21.56 13.37 10.28
CA PHE A 167 -22.31 12.69 9.24
C PHE A 167 -23.68 12.23 9.70
N ARG A 168 -24.60 12.10 8.73
CA ARG A 168 -26.04 11.87 8.95
C ARG A 168 -26.62 12.87 9.97
N VAL A 169 -26.24 14.13 9.79
CA VAL A 169 -26.64 15.26 10.63
C VAL A 169 -28.11 15.58 10.39
N ALA A 170 -28.97 15.30 11.35
CA ALA A 170 -30.35 15.78 11.33
C ALA A 170 -30.45 17.19 11.92
N ASP A 171 -29.73 17.44 13.03
CA ASP A 171 -29.62 18.75 13.69
C ASP A 171 -28.40 18.80 14.64
N GLN A 172 -28.31 19.83 15.47
CA GLN A 172 -27.23 20.05 16.45
C GLN A 172 -27.26 19.07 17.65
N ASP A 173 -28.33 18.31 17.82
CA ASP A 173 -28.53 17.34 18.90
C ASP A 173 -28.54 15.87 18.39
N ASN A 174 -28.52 15.67 17.07
CA ASN A 174 -28.70 14.37 16.41
C ASN A 174 -27.79 14.20 15.16
N TYR A 175 -26.64 13.53 15.34
CA TYR A 175 -25.64 13.24 14.30
C TYR A 175 -24.66 12.14 14.74
N TYR A 176 -23.91 11.55 13.80
CA TYR A 176 -22.67 10.84 14.11
C TYR A 176 -21.46 11.77 13.86
N ALA A 177 -20.34 11.53 14.54
CA ALA A 177 -19.09 12.24 14.28
C ALA A 177 -17.88 11.31 14.34
N PHE A 178 -16.98 11.45 13.37
CA PHE A 178 -15.64 10.86 13.41
C PHE A 178 -14.63 11.98 13.64
N ILE A 179 -13.89 11.90 14.74
CA ILE A 179 -12.91 12.92 15.15
C ILE A 179 -11.59 12.28 15.61
N VAL A 180 -10.49 13.00 15.40
CA VAL A 180 -9.12 12.64 15.74
C VAL A 180 -8.42 13.83 16.40
N ASN A 181 -7.46 13.58 17.29
CA ASN A 181 -6.65 14.62 17.92
C ASN A 181 -5.14 14.48 17.59
N GLY A 182 -4.33 15.44 18.06
CA GLY A 182 -2.88 15.42 17.85
C GLY A 182 -2.14 14.57 18.89
N GLY A 183 -2.82 14.14 19.96
CA GLY A 183 -2.31 13.16 20.92
C GLY A 183 -2.25 11.74 20.38
N GLY A 184 -2.98 11.45 19.31
CA GLY A 184 -3.10 10.13 18.68
C GLY A 184 -4.49 9.52 18.80
N ASP A 185 -5.36 10.04 19.66
CA ASP A 185 -6.69 9.47 19.90
C ASP A 185 -7.63 9.65 18.71
N PHE A 186 -8.52 8.67 18.50
CA PHE A 186 -9.74 8.87 17.71
C PHE A 186 -11.00 8.47 18.46
N TRP A 187 -12.12 9.07 18.05
CA TRP A 187 -13.45 8.68 18.47
C TRP A 187 -14.41 8.65 17.27
N LEU A 188 -15.16 7.56 17.19
CA LEU A 188 -16.37 7.46 16.41
C LEU A 188 -17.56 7.58 17.37
N LEU A 189 -18.28 8.68 17.28
CA LEU A 189 -19.30 9.12 18.22
C LEU A 189 -20.69 9.09 17.58
N LYS A 190 -21.69 8.83 18.40
CA LYS A 190 -23.11 9.07 18.14
C LYS A 190 -23.58 10.15 19.11
N VAL A 191 -24.23 11.19 18.62
CA VAL A 191 -24.90 12.21 19.43
C VAL A 191 -26.40 12.08 19.14
N ALA A 192 -27.20 11.78 20.17
CA ALA A 192 -28.65 11.59 20.04
C ALA A 192 -29.38 12.20 21.25
N ASP A 193 -30.46 12.96 21.01
CA ASP A 193 -31.08 13.86 22.00
C ASP A 193 -30.04 14.75 22.74
N GLY A 194 -28.97 15.18 22.05
CA GLY A 194 -27.88 15.98 22.63
C GLY A 194 -26.96 15.21 23.59
N LYS A 195 -27.00 13.87 23.60
CA LYS A 195 -26.16 12.99 24.44
C LYS A 195 -25.13 12.27 23.58
N THR A 196 -23.86 12.36 23.95
CA THR A 196 -22.76 11.65 23.29
C THR A 196 -22.64 10.21 23.79
N GLU A 197 -22.51 9.27 22.87
CA GLU A 197 -22.20 7.86 23.05
C GLU A 197 -20.99 7.52 22.15
N THR A 198 -19.99 6.83 22.70
CA THR A 198 -18.82 6.38 21.92
C THR A 198 -19.12 5.03 21.30
N LEU A 199 -19.16 4.96 19.96
CA LEU A 199 -19.32 3.70 19.22
C LEU A 199 -18.00 2.94 19.14
N GLN A 200 -16.90 3.65 18.87
CA GLN A 200 -15.53 3.15 18.85
C GLN A 200 -14.56 4.25 19.27
N SER A 201 -13.43 3.88 19.87
CA SER A 201 -12.30 4.78 20.14
C SER A 201 -11.05 3.98 20.47
N ALA A 202 -9.90 4.38 19.94
CA ALA A 202 -8.59 3.87 20.35
C ALA A 202 -7.52 4.93 20.12
N GLU A 203 -6.30 4.65 20.60
CA GLU A 203 -5.11 5.41 20.29
C GLU A 203 -4.52 4.96 18.94
N ILE A 204 -4.07 5.92 18.14
CA ILE A 204 -3.40 5.74 16.84
C ILE A 204 -1.99 6.28 16.98
N GLU A 205 -1.00 5.40 17.17
CA GLU A 205 0.41 5.79 17.26
C GLU A 205 0.85 6.65 16.06
N GLN A 206 0.29 6.38 14.88
CA GLN A 206 0.59 7.09 13.64
C GLN A 206 0.11 8.55 13.63
N LEU A 207 -0.79 8.94 14.55
CA LEU A 207 -1.26 10.32 14.74
C LEU A 207 -0.64 11.02 15.98
N GLN A 208 0.19 10.34 16.77
CA GLN A 208 0.89 10.98 17.89
C GLN A 208 1.74 12.16 17.38
N ASN A 209 1.50 13.36 17.93
CA ASN A 209 2.10 14.64 17.54
C ASN A 209 1.76 15.10 16.10
N ALA A 210 0.70 14.57 15.48
CA ALA A 210 0.23 15.05 14.18
C ALA A 210 -0.52 16.37 14.32
N PHE A 211 0.04 17.45 13.75
CA PHE A 211 -0.61 18.77 13.67
C PHE A 211 -1.32 19.02 12.33
N GLU A 212 -1.17 18.12 11.37
CA GLU A 212 -1.83 18.15 10.06
C GLU A 212 -2.18 16.72 9.64
N ILE A 213 -3.37 16.56 9.08
CA ILE A 213 -3.93 15.29 8.63
C ILE A 213 -4.35 15.47 7.18
N GLY A 214 -3.56 14.87 6.29
CA GLY A 214 -3.71 15.00 4.83
C GLY A 214 -4.87 14.18 4.26
N ASP A 215 -5.31 13.15 4.99
CA ASP A 215 -6.53 12.40 4.73
C ASP A 215 -7.16 11.92 6.05
N LEU A 216 -8.42 12.29 6.27
CA LEU A 216 -9.35 11.68 7.21
C LEU A 216 -10.60 11.23 6.43
N ARG A 217 -10.70 9.93 6.12
CA ARG A 217 -11.79 9.35 5.32
C ARG A 217 -12.83 8.67 6.20
N ILE A 218 -14.10 8.81 5.82
CA ILE A 218 -15.18 7.92 6.26
C ILE A 218 -15.96 7.38 5.06
N ASP A 219 -16.15 6.06 5.04
CA ASP A 219 -17.07 5.37 4.14
C ASP A 219 -18.32 4.96 4.91
N VAL A 220 -19.50 5.27 4.38
CA VAL A 220 -20.81 5.02 4.99
C VAL A 220 -21.67 4.19 4.04
N GLN A 221 -22.13 3.01 4.47
CA GLN A 221 -23.07 2.17 3.74
C GLN A 221 -24.08 1.49 4.67
N GLY A 222 -25.37 1.75 4.48
CA GLY A 222 -26.44 1.13 5.26
C GLY A 222 -26.34 1.51 6.74
N SER A 223 -25.92 0.58 7.59
CA SER A 223 -25.58 0.83 9.00
C SER A 223 -24.07 0.77 9.29
N GLU A 224 -23.23 0.39 8.33
CA GLU A 224 -21.79 0.23 8.50
C GLU A 224 -21.01 1.52 8.19
N PHE A 225 -20.08 1.85 9.07
CA PHE A 225 -19.14 2.97 8.95
C PHE A 225 -17.71 2.42 9.01
N ARG A 226 -16.89 2.76 8.01
CA ARG A 226 -15.45 2.48 8.00
C ARG A 226 -14.70 3.79 8.06
N VAL A 227 -13.82 3.94 9.05
CA VAL A 227 -13.08 5.19 9.28
C VAL A 227 -11.59 4.97 9.10
N TYR A 228 -10.95 5.91 8.42
CA TYR A 228 -9.54 5.84 8.04
C TYR A 228 -8.86 7.17 8.36
N ALA A 229 -7.59 7.13 8.73
CA ALA A 229 -6.72 8.30 8.73
C ALA A 229 -5.43 7.96 8.01
N HIS A 230 -5.01 8.80 7.05
CA HIS A 230 -3.87 8.54 6.19
C HIS A 230 -3.97 7.16 5.49
N ASP A 231 -5.14 6.88 4.89
CA ASP A 231 -5.56 5.59 4.29
C ASP A 231 -5.60 4.35 5.21
N ILE A 232 -4.98 4.36 6.39
CA ILE A 232 -5.03 3.25 7.35
C ILE A 232 -6.48 3.05 7.84
N LEU A 233 -7.04 1.86 7.67
CA LEU A 233 -8.32 1.49 8.28
C LEU A 233 -8.18 1.43 9.82
N LEU A 234 -8.86 2.33 10.51
CA LEU A 234 -8.77 2.45 11.98
C LEU A 234 -9.76 1.53 12.68
N THR A 235 -11.00 1.49 12.18
CA THR A 235 -12.05 0.60 12.69
C THR A 235 -13.24 0.49 11.73
N VAL A 236 -14.07 -0.52 11.95
CA VAL A 236 -15.38 -0.71 11.33
C VAL A 236 -16.42 -0.77 12.46
N ALA A 237 -17.48 0.04 12.36
CA ALA A 237 -18.58 0.06 13.30
C ALA A 237 -19.93 -0.09 12.58
N GLN A 238 -20.97 -0.49 13.31
CA GLN A 238 -22.33 -0.62 12.79
C GLN A 238 -23.34 0.02 13.75
N ASP A 239 -24.16 0.98 13.26
CA ASP A 239 -25.25 1.60 14.02
C ASP A 239 -26.41 2.06 13.10
N GLU A 240 -27.64 1.72 13.48
CA GLU A 240 -28.87 2.00 12.73
C GLU A 240 -29.63 3.27 13.19
N THR A 241 -29.14 3.98 14.23
CA THR A 241 -29.86 5.11 14.86
C THR A 241 -30.21 6.22 13.87
N PHE A 242 -29.26 6.60 13.01
CA PHE A 242 -29.49 7.54 11.91
C PHE A 242 -29.20 6.87 10.56
N ALA A 243 -30.19 6.85 9.67
CA ALA A 243 -30.10 6.21 8.35
C ALA A 243 -29.68 7.17 7.22
N ALA A 244 -29.89 8.47 7.38
CA ALA A 244 -29.52 9.53 6.43
C ALA A 244 -29.44 10.88 7.17
N GLY A 245 -28.88 11.91 6.52
CA GLY A 245 -28.86 13.28 7.01
C GLY A 245 -27.84 14.14 6.24
N GLY A 246 -27.53 15.32 6.77
CA GLY A 246 -26.46 16.19 6.27
C GLY A 246 -25.04 15.71 6.64
N ILE A 247 -24.06 16.49 6.21
CA ILE A 247 -22.65 16.41 6.62
C ILE A 247 -22.29 17.73 7.31
N GLY A 248 -21.30 17.71 8.20
CA GLY A 248 -20.76 18.90 8.85
C GLY A 248 -19.28 18.75 9.25
N LEU A 249 -18.69 19.83 9.72
CA LEU A 249 -17.33 19.85 10.29
C LEU A 249 -17.41 19.87 11.81
N VAL A 250 -16.59 19.06 12.49
CA VAL A 250 -16.57 18.99 13.96
C VAL A 250 -15.21 19.45 14.49
N GLY A 251 -15.24 20.31 15.49
CA GLY A 251 -14.08 20.64 16.31
C GLY A 251 -14.41 20.53 17.80
N TRP A 252 -13.46 20.05 18.58
CA TRP A 252 -13.55 20.00 20.05
C TRP A 252 -12.21 20.40 20.65
N SER A 253 -12.21 21.35 21.58
CA SER A 253 -11.08 21.60 22.47
C SER A 253 -11.45 21.26 23.91
N GLU A 254 -10.71 20.34 24.52
CA GLU A 254 -10.87 19.97 25.92
C GLU A 254 -10.14 20.96 26.84
N ASP A 255 -8.85 21.16 26.65
CA ASP A 255 -7.95 21.84 27.61
C ASP A 255 -8.05 23.36 27.66
N GLY A 256 -8.36 24.06 26.56
CA GLY A 256 -8.07 25.50 26.51
C GLY A 256 -8.59 26.28 25.31
N ALA A 257 -7.90 27.39 25.02
CA ALA A 257 -8.11 28.18 23.82
C ALA A 257 -7.09 27.72 22.75
N ASP A 258 -7.58 27.44 21.55
CA ASP A 258 -6.78 26.86 20.46
C ASP A 258 -7.46 27.12 19.10
N SER A 259 -6.83 26.75 17.99
CA SER A 259 -7.29 27.12 16.65
C SER A 259 -6.98 26.05 15.60
N LEU A 260 -8.03 25.49 14.97
CA LEU A 260 -7.94 24.48 13.92
C LEU A 260 -8.39 25.04 12.56
N SER A 261 -8.07 24.34 11.46
CA SER A 261 -8.55 24.70 10.12
C SER A 261 -8.74 23.50 9.20
N PHE A 262 -9.86 23.43 8.50
CA PHE A 262 -10.15 22.46 7.44
C PHE A 262 -9.75 23.06 6.09
N THR A 263 -9.04 22.28 5.26
CA THR A 263 -8.37 22.76 4.04
C THR A 263 -8.97 22.23 2.74
N GLN A 264 -9.62 21.05 2.77
CA GLN A 264 -10.41 20.49 1.68
C GLN A 264 -11.39 19.44 2.20
N LEU A 265 -12.58 19.33 1.61
CA LEU A 265 -13.51 18.21 1.78
C LEU A 265 -14.00 17.75 0.41
N ASP A 266 -13.92 16.45 0.15
CA ASP A 266 -14.52 15.80 -1.01
C ASP A 266 -15.51 14.72 -0.56
N VAL A 267 -16.65 14.62 -1.24
CA VAL A 267 -17.71 13.64 -0.95
C VAL A 267 -18.21 13.04 -2.26
N ILE A 268 -18.21 11.71 -2.34
CA ILE A 268 -18.59 10.91 -3.51
C ILE A 268 -19.64 9.86 -3.14
N GLU A 269 -20.44 9.38 -4.10
CA GLU A 269 -21.38 8.29 -3.82
C GLU A 269 -20.60 7.05 -3.37
N TYR A 270 -21.13 6.24 -2.45
CA TYR A 270 -20.40 5.07 -1.95
C TYR A 270 -20.05 4.07 -3.06
N GLY A 271 -20.89 3.96 -4.09
CA GLY A 271 -20.62 3.13 -5.28
C GLY A 271 -19.64 3.76 -6.29
N GLN A 272 -19.25 5.02 -6.11
CA GLN A 272 -18.21 5.71 -6.90
C GLN A 272 -16.87 5.77 -6.14
N ARG A 273 -16.81 5.33 -4.87
CA ARG A 273 -15.54 5.03 -4.22
C ARG A 273 -14.96 3.78 -4.89
N SER A 274 -13.75 3.86 -5.41
CA SER A 274 -13.08 2.69 -5.98
C SER A 274 -12.57 1.80 -4.84
N VAL A 275 -13.41 0.88 -4.34
CA VAL A 275 -13.05 -0.17 -3.37
C VAL A 275 -13.92 -1.42 -3.63
N PRO A 276 -13.35 -2.61 -3.90
CA PRO A 276 -14.12 -3.84 -4.12
C PRO A 276 -14.76 -4.38 -2.83
N ALA A 277 -15.61 -5.40 -2.95
CA ALA A 277 -16.08 -6.15 -1.79
C ALA A 277 -14.89 -6.90 -1.16
N GLY A 278 -14.51 -6.53 0.08
CA GLY A 278 -13.31 -7.10 0.73
C GLY A 278 -13.33 -8.63 0.84
N SER A 279 -14.51 -9.25 0.91
CA SER A 279 -14.68 -10.71 0.90
C SER A 279 -14.30 -11.41 -0.41
N GLU A 280 -14.21 -10.68 -1.53
CA GLU A 280 -13.88 -11.23 -2.85
C GLU A 280 -12.40 -11.06 -3.21
N CYS A 281 -11.62 -10.39 -2.35
CA CYS A 281 -10.27 -9.94 -2.71
C CYS A 281 -9.27 -9.89 -1.52
N ALA A 282 -9.69 -10.23 -0.29
CA ALA A 282 -8.84 -10.17 0.90
C ALA A 282 -7.49 -10.91 0.75
N LEU A 283 -6.45 -10.34 1.35
CA LEU A 283 -5.15 -10.98 1.56
C LEU A 283 -5.23 -11.87 2.80
N THR A 284 -5.85 -13.04 2.65
CA THR A 284 -5.85 -14.09 3.69
C THR A 284 -4.41 -14.48 4.04
N LEU A 285 -4.11 -14.62 5.33
CA LEU A 285 -2.83 -15.07 5.85
C LEU A 285 -2.99 -16.38 6.61
N ASP A 286 -1.88 -17.09 6.80
CA ASP A 286 -1.73 -17.94 7.97
C ASP A 286 -1.59 -17.05 9.22
N ASP A 287 -2.67 -16.92 10.00
CA ASP A 287 -2.68 -16.20 11.28
C ASP A 287 -1.98 -16.98 12.42
N SER A 288 -1.33 -18.12 12.13
CA SER A 288 -0.50 -18.85 13.09
C SER A 288 0.64 -17.98 13.64
N PRO A 289 0.85 -17.91 14.97
CA PRO A 289 1.92 -17.10 15.57
C PRO A 289 3.32 -17.55 15.12
N HIS A 290 3.95 -16.75 14.26
CA HIS A 290 5.30 -17.02 13.76
C HIS A 290 6.37 -16.21 14.52
N ALA A 291 7.39 -16.89 15.03
CA ALA A 291 8.40 -16.31 15.90
C ALA A 291 9.22 -15.21 15.18
N GLY A 292 9.41 -14.06 15.84
CA GLY A 292 10.14 -12.93 15.26
C GLY A 292 9.36 -12.17 14.18
N THR A 293 8.02 -12.21 14.19
CA THR A 293 7.20 -11.43 13.24
C THR A 293 5.99 -10.80 13.91
N ARG A 294 5.52 -9.67 13.36
CA ARG A 294 4.23 -9.03 13.69
C ARG A 294 3.50 -8.67 12.39
N GLN A 295 2.17 -8.74 12.41
CA GLN A 295 1.33 -8.48 11.24
C GLN A 295 0.68 -7.10 11.34
N VAL A 296 0.65 -6.34 10.24
CA VAL A 296 -0.02 -5.04 10.13
C VAL A 296 -1.01 -5.10 8.97
N ARG A 297 -2.31 -5.28 9.25
CA ARG A 297 -3.36 -5.12 8.23
C ARG A 297 -3.54 -3.63 7.94
N LEU A 298 -3.55 -3.23 6.68
CA LEU A 298 -3.82 -1.85 6.24
C LEU A 298 -5.25 -1.73 5.67
N GLY A 299 -5.73 -2.77 4.99
CA GLY A 299 -7.05 -2.82 4.38
C GLY A 299 -7.11 -2.20 2.98
N PRO A 300 -8.31 -1.87 2.46
CA PRO A 300 -8.49 -1.28 1.14
C PRO A 300 -7.90 0.14 1.06
N LEU A 301 -7.04 0.35 0.06
CA LEU A 301 -6.36 1.65 -0.19
C LEU A 301 -6.95 2.41 -1.40
N GLY A 302 -7.67 1.75 -2.30
CA GLY A 302 -8.18 2.37 -3.53
C GLY A 302 -7.16 2.41 -4.67
N ALA A 303 -7.40 3.25 -5.69
CA ALA A 303 -6.59 3.28 -6.92
C ALA A 303 -5.32 4.14 -6.85
N ASP A 304 -5.28 5.09 -5.91
CA ASP A 304 -4.17 5.98 -5.57
C ASP A 304 -4.20 6.17 -4.04
N GLY A 305 -3.50 5.30 -3.29
CA GLY A 305 -3.63 5.21 -1.84
C GLY A 305 -2.29 5.06 -1.11
N MET A 306 -2.22 5.54 0.12
CA MET A 306 -0.98 5.57 0.91
C MET A 306 -0.92 4.44 1.95
N ALA A 307 -0.10 3.42 1.70
CA ALA A 307 0.24 2.42 2.71
C ALA A 307 1.24 3.01 3.73
N ARG A 308 0.74 3.36 4.92
CA ARG A 308 1.56 3.95 6.01
C ARG A 308 1.87 2.93 7.10
N LEU A 309 3.15 2.60 7.27
CA LEU A 309 3.63 1.56 8.19
C LEU A 309 4.41 2.14 9.37
N ARG A 310 3.93 1.84 10.59
CA ARG A 310 4.59 2.17 11.86
C ARG A 310 5.67 1.12 12.17
N ILE A 311 6.92 1.56 12.30
CA ILE A 311 8.11 0.72 12.58
C ILE A 311 8.66 1.00 13.98
N GLU A 312 8.81 -0.05 14.77
CA GLU A 312 9.18 -0.04 16.18
C GLU A 312 10.69 -0.21 16.39
N ALA A 313 11.18 0.12 17.59
CA ALA A 313 12.58 -0.05 17.93
C ALA A 313 12.92 -1.53 18.15
N GLY A 314 13.52 -2.16 17.13
CA GLY A 314 13.80 -3.59 17.10
C GLY A 314 13.13 -4.34 15.94
N ASP A 315 12.38 -3.64 15.08
CA ASP A 315 12.05 -4.19 13.76
C ASP A 315 13.29 -4.22 12.86
N GLU A 316 13.45 -5.28 12.04
CA GLU A 316 14.60 -5.47 11.16
C GLU A 316 14.26 -5.37 9.66
N ALA A 317 13.02 -5.67 9.27
CA ALA A 317 12.57 -5.67 7.88
C ALA A 317 11.03 -5.60 7.74
N ILE A 318 10.58 -5.18 6.56
CA ILE A 318 9.18 -5.07 6.12
C ILE A 318 9.02 -5.94 4.88
N LEU A 319 7.99 -6.78 4.86
CA LEU A 319 7.46 -7.42 3.65
C LEU A 319 6.01 -6.93 3.46
N LEU A 320 5.80 -5.96 2.57
CA LEU A 320 4.50 -5.34 2.27
C LEU A 320 3.85 -6.05 1.08
N PHE A 321 2.54 -6.25 1.16
CA PHE A 321 1.68 -6.79 0.12
C PHE A 321 0.52 -5.84 -0.17
N ALA A 322 0.13 -5.74 -1.44
CA ALA A 322 -1.12 -5.12 -1.88
C ALA A 322 -1.75 -5.93 -3.02
N ARG A 323 -3.08 -5.99 -3.10
CA ARG A 323 -3.83 -6.72 -4.14
C ARG A 323 -4.97 -5.86 -4.70
N THR A 324 -5.30 -6.07 -5.98
CA THR A 324 -6.49 -5.52 -6.65
C THR A 324 -7.45 -6.65 -7.04
N ALA A 325 -8.72 -6.34 -7.27
CA ALA A 325 -9.72 -7.33 -7.72
C ALA A 325 -9.66 -7.61 -9.24
N ASN A 326 -8.90 -6.81 -10.00
CA ASN A 326 -8.58 -7.06 -11.40
C ASN A 326 -7.21 -7.75 -11.46
N PRO A 327 -7.12 -9.05 -11.78
CA PRO A 327 -5.86 -9.76 -11.77
C PRO A 327 -4.87 -9.30 -12.85
N LEU A 328 -5.29 -8.43 -13.79
CA LEU A 328 -4.44 -7.82 -14.81
C LEU A 328 -4.03 -6.37 -14.48
N GLU A 329 -4.41 -5.85 -13.30
CA GLU A 329 -4.10 -4.48 -12.91
C GLU A 329 -2.67 -4.37 -12.40
N VAL A 330 -1.80 -3.65 -13.11
CA VAL A 330 -0.46 -3.33 -12.60
C VAL A 330 -0.58 -2.38 -11.40
N ILE A 331 -0.08 -2.84 -10.25
CA ILE A 331 0.11 -2.02 -9.04
C ILE A 331 1.58 -1.57 -9.00
N TYR A 332 1.83 -0.28 -8.80
CA TYR A 332 3.18 0.28 -8.73
C TYR A 332 3.35 1.27 -7.59
N VAL A 333 4.59 1.37 -7.09
CA VAL A 333 4.99 2.41 -6.14
C VAL A 333 5.16 3.72 -6.90
N SER A 334 4.39 4.75 -6.54
CA SER A 334 4.51 6.09 -7.15
C SER A 334 5.43 7.01 -6.34
N ALA A 335 5.59 6.76 -5.03
CA ALA A 335 6.65 7.28 -4.18
C ALA A 335 6.79 6.42 -2.90
N ALA A 336 7.95 6.47 -2.25
CA ALA A 336 8.14 5.87 -0.92
C ALA A 336 9.10 6.71 -0.08
N THR A 337 8.81 6.91 1.20
CA THR A 337 9.65 7.71 2.12
C THR A 337 9.90 7.02 3.47
N ASP A 338 11.03 7.38 4.08
CA ASP A 338 11.40 6.96 5.44
C ASP A 338 10.92 7.96 6.52
N PRO A 339 11.05 7.64 7.82
CA PRO A 339 10.64 8.52 8.92
C PRO A 339 11.37 9.87 9.03
N SER A 340 12.45 10.07 8.28
CA SER A 340 13.16 11.35 8.18
C SER A 340 12.67 12.22 7.01
N GLY A 341 11.81 11.67 6.15
CA GLY A 341 11.36 12.30 4.90
C GLY A 341 12.35 12.11 3.75
N LYS A 342 13.21 11.09 3.80
CA LYS A 342 14.08 10.71 2.68
C LYS A 342 13.31 9.84 1.69
N ASP A 343 13.42 10.16 0.40
CA ASP A 343 12.90 9.31 -0.69
C ASP A 343 13.66 7.97 -0.78
N LEU A 344 12.91 6.87 -0.91
CA LEU A 344 13.41 5.48 -1.01
C LEU A 344 13.21 4.87 -2.40
N TYR A 345 12.47 5.55 -3.28
CA TYR A 345 12.09 5.07 -4.61
C TYR A 345 12.33 6.17 -5.66
N ASN A 346 12.97 5.81 -6.77
CA ASN A 346 13.28 6.71 -7.88
C ASN A 346 12.51 6.29 -9.16
N PRO A 347 11.43 7.00 -9.56
CA PRO A 347 10.68 6.68 -10.77
C PRO A 347 11.45 6.91 -12.08
N ASP A 348 12.64 7.50 -12.03
CA ASP A 348 13.57 7.64 -13.18
C ASP A 348 14.77 6.68 -13.07
N TYR A 349 14.66 5.56 -12.34
CA TYR A 349 15.67 4.49 -12.30
C TYR A 349 15.65 3.65 -13.59
N ASP A 350 16.83 3.34 -14.15
CA ASP A 350 16.96 2.71 -15.47
C ASP A 350 17.45 1.25 -15.47
N GLY A 351 17.66 0.65 -14.30
CA GLY A 351 18.15 -0.73 -14.15
C GLY A 351 19.68 -0.87 -14.11
N THR A 352 20.43 0.06 -14.71
CA THR A 352 21.80 -0.22 -15.17
C THR A 352 22.93 0.12 -14.19
N GLN A 353 22.63 0.56 -12.96
CA GLN A 353 23.63 0.96 -11.96
C GLN A 353 23.10 0.84 -10.52
N ASN A 354 23.99 0.55 -9.56
CA ASN A 354 23.68 0.63 -8.13
C ASN A 354 23.39 2.07 -7.65
N SER A 355 22.15 2.51 -7.88
CA SER A 355 21.62 3.77 -7.38
C SER A 355 21.07 3.57 -5.97
N THR A 356 21.71 4.20 -4.99
CA THR A 356 21.21 4.25 -3.59
C THR A 356 19.91 5.04 -3.42
N ALA A 357 19.32 5.55 -4.52
CA ALA A 357 17.98 6.12 -4.56
C ALA A 357 16.88 5.09 -4.92
N GLN A 358 17.25 3.85 -5.28
CA GLN A 358 16.31 2.76 -5.56
C GLN A 358 16.40 1.68 -4.49
N LEU A 359 15.76 1.94 -3.34
CA LEU A 359 15.79 1.05 -2.18
C LEU A 359 14.52 0.20 -2.06
N VAL A 360 13.45 0.59 -2.77
CA VAL A 360 12.21 -0.17 -2.92
C VAL A 360 12.20 -0.85 -4.29
N TRP A 361 12.15 -2.19 -4.31
CA TRP A 361 11.96 -2.96 -5.55
C TRP A 361 10.63 -3.72 -5.51
N PRO A 362 9.79 -3.62 -6.57
CA PRO A 362 8.58 -4.43 -6.69
C PRO A 362 8.89 -5.84 -7.16
N ALA A 363 8.03 -6.80 -6.80
CA ALA A 363 8.08 -8.15 -7.35
C ALA A 363 8.07 -8.15 -8.90
N ALA A 364 9.19 -8.57 -9.49
CA ALA A 364 9.27 -9.06 -10.85
C ALA A 364 9.18 -10.60 -10.83
N PRO A 365 8.60 -11.28 -11.84
CA PRO A 365 8.11 -10.69 -13.09
C PRO A 365 6.64 -10.25 -13.08
N SER A 366 5.80 -10.73 -12.14
CA SER A 366 4.36 -10.40 -12.14
C SER A 366 4.02 -9.30 -11.13
N ASN A 367 3.76 -8.10 -11.63
CA ASN A 367 3.19 -6.97 -10.88
C ASN A 367 1.67 -6.76 -11.19
N GLU A 368 1.07 -7.68 -11.93
CA GLU A 368 -0.36 -7.70 -12.27
C GLU A 368 -1.19 -8.35 -11.16
N GLY A 369 -2.20 -7.62 -10.67
CA GLY A 369 -3.10 -8.05 -9.61
C GLY A 369 -2.51 -7.94 -8.20
N GLU A 370 -1.18 -8.04 -8.07
CA GLU A 370 -0.47 -8.09 -6.79
C GLU A 370 0.86 -7.33 -6.81
N LEU A 371 1.16 -6.66 -5.70
CA LEU A 371 2.46 -6.07 -5.39
C LEU A 371 3.04 -6.74 -4.15
N THR A 372 4.32 -7.12 -4.20
CA THR A 372 5.11 -7.40 -2.99
C THR A 372 6.35 -6.49 -2.98
N LEU A 373 6.64 -5.88 -1.83
CA LEU A 373 7.86 -5.10 -1.57
C LEU A 373 8.61 -5.69 -0.37
N PHE A 374 9.93 -5.80 -0.45
CA PHE A 374 10.78 -6.19 0.67
C PHE A 374 11.83 -5.11 0.95
N LEU A 375 11.99 -4.78 2.24
CA LEU A 375 12.87 -3.72 2.73
C LEU A 375 13.46 -4.13 4.09
N PRO A 376 14.69 -3.76 4.42
CA PRO A 376 15.69 -3.07 3.60
C PRO A 376 16.45 -4.01 2.65
N LEU A 377 16.75 -3.53 1.43
CA LEU A 377 17.51 -4.30 0.43
C LEU A 377 19.04 -4.26 0.62
N THR A 378 19.57 -3.52 1.59
CA THR A 378 21.03 -3.40 1.79
C THR A 378 21.40 -3.02 3.24
N PRO A 379 22.50 -3.57 3.82
CA PRO A 379 22.94 -3.27 5.20
C PRO A 379 23.38 -1.83 5.44
N VAL A 380 23.50 -1.01 4.39
CA VAL A 380 23.76 0.43 4.50
C VAL A 380 22.52 1.19 4.98
N GLU A 381 21.33 0.66 4.71
CA GLU A 381 20.02 1.34 4.82
C GLU A 381 19.14 0.63 5.87
N MET A 382 19.64 0.52 7.11
CA MET A 382 18.89 -0.04 8.26
C MET A 382 17.56 0.69 8.48
N LEU A 383 16.51 -0.04 8.89
CA LEU A 383 15.23 0.57 9.24
C LEU A 383 15.37 1.57 10.41
N LEU A 384 14.66 2.69 10.29
CA LEU A 384 14.53 3.71 11.32
C LEU A 384 13.19 3.54 12.06
N PRO A 385 13.14 3.60 13.40
CA PRO A 385 11.87 3.62 14.11
C PRO A 385 11.07 4.89 13.79
N GLY A 386 9.83 4.74 13.32
CA GLY A 386 8.97 5.86 12.93
C GLY A 386 7.79 5.43 12.06
N ASN A 387 7.40 6.25 11.08
CA ASN A 387 6.44 5.90 10.03
C ASN A 387 7.15 5.88 8.67
N TYR A 388 6.98 4.80 7.90
CA TYR A 388 7.28 4.75 6.47
C TYR A 388 5.98 4.97 5.69
N GLU A 389 6.05 5.67 4.56
CA GLU A 389 4.90 5.98 3.71
C GLU A 389 5.17 5.47 2.30
N PHE A 390 4.30 4.59 1.79
CA PHE A 390 4.37 4.03 0.44
C PHE A 390 3.12 4.46 -0.33
N ASN A 391 3.28 5.37 -1.30
CA ASN A 391 2.21 5.75 -2.21
C ASN A 391 2.11 4.68 -3.29
N LEU A 392 0.96 4.00 -3.34
CA LEU A 392 0.67 2.94 -4.30
C LEU A 392 -0.40 3.43 -5.28
N SER A 393 -0.10 3.28 -6.56
CA SER A 393 -0.98 3.68 -7.66
C SER A 393 -1.23 2.49 -8.60
N THR A 394 -2.36 2.51 -9.29
CA THR A 394 -2.81 1.44 -10.21
C THR A 394 -2.90 1.96 -11.64
N GLN A 395 -2.57 1.13 -12.64
CA GLN A 395 -2.31 1.59 -14.02
C GLN A 395 -3.56 1.99 -14.82
N GLU A 396 -4.64 1.22 -14.76
CA GLU A 396 -5.93 1.54 -15.38
C GLU A 396 -6.94 2.15 -14.38
N GLY A 397 -6.61 2.09 -13.08
CA GLY A 397 -7.39 2.67 -11.99
C GLY A 397 -8.26 1.65 -11.26
N ALA A 398 -8.03 0.34 -11.43
CA ALA A 398 -8.75 -0.67 -10.66
C ALA A 398 -8.19 -0.72 -9.22
N PRO A 399 -9.04 -0.57 -8.19
CA PRO A 399 -8.58 -0.27 -6.84
C PRO A 399 -7.89 -1.41 -6.09
N ILE A 400 -6.87 -1.04 -5.31
CA ILE A 400 -6.25 -1.86 -4.27
C ILE A 400 -7.33 -2.18 -3.22
N CYS A 401 -7.68 -3.46 -3.15
CA CYS A 401 -8.80 -3.99 -2.39
C CYS A 401 -8.43 -4.39 -0.96
N ASP A 402 -7.16 -4.73 -0.75
CA ASP A 402 -6.58 -5.07 0.54
C ASP A 402 -5.05 -4.89 0.46
N ALA A 403 -4.45 -4.60 1.60
CA ALA A 403 -3.02 -4.43 1.78
C ALA A 403 -2.62 -4.80 3.21
N LEU A 404 -1.43 -5.37 3.40
CA LEU A 404 -0.89 -5.71 4.71
C LEU A 404 0.64 -5.79 4.66
N ALA A 405 1.29 -5.65 5.81
CA ALA A 405 2.71 -5.98 5.97
C ALA A 405 2.94 -7.09 7.01
N ILE A 406 3.94 -7.93 6.74
CA ILE A 406 4.61 -8.75 7.73
C ILE A 406 5.90 -8.04 8.10
N VAL A 407 6.02 -7.59 9.35
CA VAL A 407 7.21 -6.92 9.86
C VAL A 407 8.04 -7.93 10.64
N ARG A 408 9.33 -8.03 10.29
CA ARG A 408 10.33 -8.84 10.99
C ARG A 408 10.73 -8.13 12.27
N THR A 409 10.57 -8.78 13.42
CA THR A 409 11.05 -8.30 14.72
C THR A 409 12.36 -9.00 15.08
N ALA A 410 13.20 -8.35 15.89
CA ALA A 410 14.59 -8.72 16.13
C ALA A 410 14.80 -10.21 16.42
N THR A 411 15.59 -10.86 15.56
CA THR A 411 16.16 -12.17 15.85
C THR A 411 17.57 -12.02 16.44
N ASP A 412 17.68 -12.25 17.75
CA ASP A 412 18.97 -12.54 18.42
C ASP A 412 19.77 -13.59 17.60
N PRO A 413 21.12 -13.59 17.66
CA PRO A 413 21.98 -14.35 16.74
C PRO A 413 21.92 -15.88 16.97
N VAL A 414 20.82 -16.48 16.52
CA VAL A 414 20.57 -17.92 16.47
C VAL A 414 20.78 -18.45 15.05
N PRO A 415 21.02 -19.77 14.89
CA PRO A 415 20.86 -20.44 13.61
C PRO A 415 19.41 -20.28 13.11
N LEU A 416 19.25 -19.87 11.86
CA LEU A 416 17.94 -19.78 11.22
C LEU A 416 17.78 -20.92 10.20
N VAL A 417 16.54 -21.39 10.06
CA VAL A 417 16.12 -22.42 9.10
C VAL A 417 15.08 -21.86 8.15
N LEU A 418 15.10 -22.34 6.91
CA LEU A 418 14.02 -22.21 5.94
C LEU A 418 13.35 -23.58 5.76
N ASP A 419 12.08 -23.70 6.12
CA ASP A 419 11.25 -24.86 5.76
C ASP A 419 10.89 -24.80 4.26
N VAL A 420 11.00 -25.94 3.55
CA VAL A 420 10.79 -26.02 2.09
C VAL A 420 9.78 -27.10 1.73
N ASN A 421 8.80 -26.73 0.91
CA ASN A 421 7.83 -27.58 0.25
C ASN A 421 8.29 -27.81 -1.21
N LEU A 422 8.57 -29.07 -1.59
CA LEU A 422 8.92 -29.47 -2.95
C LEU A 422 7.74 -30.24 -3.58
N TRP A 423 7.05 -29.63 -4.54
CA TRP A 423 5.90 -30.22 -5.23
C TRP A 423 6.33 -30.81 -6.58
N LEU A 424 6.31 -32.14 -6.69
CA LEU A 424 6.83 -32.84 -7.85
C LEU A 424 5.76 -32.97 -8.95
N VAL A 425 5.90 -32.16 -10.00
CA VAL A 425 5.06 -32.21 -11.21
C VAL A 425 5.71 -33.06 -12.30
N SER A 426 7.04 -32.99 -12.44
CA SER A 426 7.81 -33.89 -13.30
C SER A 426 7.59 -35.36 -12.92
N ASP A 427 7.28 -36.22 -13.90
CA ASP A 427 7.15 -37.66 -13.71
C ASP A 427 8.47 -38.44 -13.90
N ALA A 428 9.58 -37.71 -14.07
CA ALA A 428 10.92 -38.27 -14.20
C ALA A 428 11.21 -39.36 -13.14
N PRO A 429 11.63 -40.58 -13.53
CA PRO A 429 11.86 -41.69 -12.60
C PRO A 429 12.85 -41.37 -11.47
N GLN A 430 13.81 -40.48 -11.72
CA GLN A 430 14.79 -39.95 -10.77
C GLN A 430 14.15 -39.14 -9.63
N LEU A 431 12.98 -38.54 -9.85
CA LEU A 431 12.26 -37.73 -8.86
C LEU A 431 11.03 -38.49 -8.32
N ALA A 432 10.35 -39.26 -9.16
CA ALA A 432 9.18 -40.05 -8.77
C ALA A 432 9.52 -41.17 -7.76
N ALA A 433 10.71 -41.78 -7.83
CA ALA A 433 11.11 -42.83 -6.90
C ALA A 433 11.46 -42.28 -5.50
N ALA A 434 11.05 -42.98 -4.43
CA ALA A 434 11.35 -42.56 -3.05
C ALA A 434 12.87 -42.46 -2.75
N ALA A 435 13.68 -43.35 -3.33
CA ALA A 435 15.14 -43.26 -3.24
C ALA A 435 15.72 -42.03 -3.98
N GLY A 436 15.04 -41.57 -5.03
CA GLY A 436 15.38 -40.35 -5.77
C GLY A 436 15.05 -39.09 -4.99
N ARG A 437 13.89 -39.05 -4.31
CA ARG A 437 13.54 -37.98 -3.37
C ARG A 437 14.51 -37.88 -2.20
N GLN A 438 14.92 -39.02 -1.64
CA GLN A 438 15.96 -39.03 -0.60
C GLN A 438 17.30 -38.48 -1.13
N LEU A 439 17.71 -38.87 -2.34
CA LEU A 439 18.92 -38.34 -2.97
C LEU A 439 18.83 -36.82 -3.21
N LEU A 440 17.67 -36.31 -3.63
CA LEU A 440 17.42 -34.88 -3.78
C LEU A 440 17.44 -34.16 -2.42
N GLU A 441 16.81 -34.68 -1.38
CA GLU A 441 16.85 -34.07 -0.05
C GLU A 441 18.28 -34.06 0.53
N ASP A 442 18.99 -35.19 0.45
CA ASP A 442 20.38 -35.31 0.91
C ASP A 442 21.29 -34.33 0.16
N THR A 443 21.08 -34.16 -1.14
CA THR A 443 21.83 -33.25 -2.01
C THR A 443 21.49 -31.78 -1.75
N LEU A 444 20.20 -31.43 -1.62
CA LEU A 444 19.73 -30.10 -1.24
C LEU A 444 20.31 -29.68 0.12
N ARG A 445 20.27 -30.59 1.10
CA ARG A 445 20.90 -30.37 2.42
C ARG A 445 22.41 -30.22 2.29
N GLN A 446 23.09 -31.02 1.45
CA GLN A 446 24.54 -30.90 1.24
C GLN A 446 24.95 -29.58 0.55
N SER A 447 24.17 -29.09 -0.42
CA SER A 447 24.38 -27.77 -1.03
C SER A 447 24.12 -26.65 -0.03
N ALA A 448 23.05 -26.73 0.76
CA ALA A 448 22.79 -25.81 1.86
C ALA A 448 23.92 -25.81 2.92
N ARG A 449 24.57 -26.94 3.22
CA ARG A 449 25.75 -26.99 4.11
C ARG A 449 26.96 -26.21 3.56
N ARG A 450 27.12 -26.15 2.24
CA ARG A 450 28.20 -25.39 1.59
C ARG A 450 27.90 -23.89 1.56
N ILE A 451 26.65 -23.53 1.24
CA ILE A 451 26.25 -22.16 0.90
C ILE A 451 25.71 -21.38 2.11
N LEU A 452 24.90 -22.03 2.97
CA LEU A 452 24.11 -21.36 4.01
C LEU A 452 24.70 -21.53 5.42
N GLU A 453 25.21 -22.72 5.76
CA GLU A 453 25.76 -22.98 7.11
C GLU A 453 26.94 -22.06 7.50
N PRO A 454 27.85 -21.61 6.61
CA PRO A 454 28.89 -20.63 6.96
C PRO A 454 28.35 -19.29 7.48
N HIS A 455 27.09 -18.98 7.18
CA HIS A 455 26.37 -17.77 7.57
C HIS A 455 25.33 -18.05 8.68
N ASN A 456 25.39 -19.26 9.28
CA ASN A 456 24.42 -19.85 10.21
C ASN A 456 22.96 -19.82 9.70
N LEU A 457 22.78 -19.94 8.39
CA LEU A 457 21.51 -20.25 7.73
C LEU A 457 21.47 -21.75 7.38
N SER A 458 20.28 -22.33 7.19
CA SER A 458 20.14 -23.76 6.87
C SER A 458 18.76 -24.09 6.30
N ILE A 459 18.59 -25.29 5.72
CA ILE A 459 17.28 -25.82 5.33
C ILE A 459 16.72 -26.67 6.48
N GLY A 460 15.50 -26.34 6.91
CA GLY A 460 14.77 -26.99 8.00
C GLY A 460 14.07 -28.26 7.56
N THR A 461 12.75 -28.29 7.69
CA THR A 461 11.90 -29.35 7.15
C THR A 461 11.94 -29.31 5.62
N VAL A 462 12.04 -30.48 4.99
CA VAL A 462 11.74 -30.63 3.55
C VAL A 462 10.50 -31.52 3.45
N HIS A 463 9.49 -31.08 2.73
CA HIS A 463 8.24 -31.81 2.55
C HIS A 463 7.97 -32.03 1.06
N PHE A 464 7.82 -33.29 0.66
CA PHE A 464 7.54 -33.66 -0.74
C PHE A 464 6.04 -33.88 -0.97
N GLY A 465 5.50 -33.17 -1.96
CA GLY A 465 4.20 -33.47 -2.56
C GLY A 465 4.35 -34.02 -3.98
N GLU A 466 3.25 -34.52 -4.53
CA GLU A 466 3.16 -34.98 -5.91
C GLU A 466 1.89 -34.42 -6.56
N ALA A 467 2.04 -33.81 -7.73
CA ALA A 467 0.91 -33.41 -8.54
C ALA A 467 0.09 -34.63 -8.98
N SER A 468 -1.25 -34.54 -8.96
CA SER A 468 -2.10 -35.59 -9.53
C SER A 468 -1.90 -35.72 -11.04
N ALA A 469 -2.27 -36.87 -11.62
CA ALA A 469 -2.16 -37.09 -13.06
C ALA A 469 -2.88 -36.03 -13.93
N ALA A 470 -3.91 -35.36 -13.39
CA ALA A 470 -4.62 -34.27 -14.06
C ALA A 470 -3.88 -32.91 -13.97
N GLN A 471 -3.17 -32.65 -12.87
CA GLN A 471 -2.26 -31.51 -12.76
C GLN A 471 -1.02 -31.72 -13.65
N ARG A 472 -0.38 -32.90 -13.59
CA ARG A 472 0.81 -33.23 -14.43
C ARG A 472 0.54 -33.04 -15.93
N ALA A 473 -0.60 -33.54 -16.42
CA ALA A 473 -1.01 -33.41 -17.82
C ALA A 473 -1.28 -31.96 -18.30
N ARG A 474 -1.24 -30.96 -17.39
CA ARG A 474 -1.32 -29.52 -17.68
C ARG A 474 0.02 -28.83 -17.39
N LEU A 475 0.57 -29.08 -16.21
CA LEU A 475 1.60 -28.28 -15.54
C LEU A 475 3.02 -28.86 -15.62
N GLN A 476 3.22 -30.05 -16.21
CA GLN A 476 4.55 -30.67 -16.31
C GLN A 476 5.48 -29.93 -17.28
N ARG A 477 4.94 -29.24 -18.28
CA ARG A 477 5.68 -28.39 -19.25
C ARG A 477 4.84 -27.16 -19.54
N ILE A 478 5.30 -25.98 -19.15
CA ILE A 478 4.49 -24.76 -19.26
C ILE A 478 5.24 -23.54 -19.80
N PRO A 479 4.54 -22.64 -20.50
CA PRO A 479 4.97 -21.27 -20.70
C PRO A 479 4.68 -20.41 -19.47
N ASP A 480 5.34 -19.26 -19.40
CA ASP A 480 5.19 -18.25 -18.35
C ASP A 480 3.73 -17.82 -18.11
N ALA A 481 2.91 -17.78 -19.17
CA ALA A 481 1.48 -17.51 -19.12
C ALA A 481 0.63 -18.51 -18.29
N GLN A 482 1.23 -19.56 -17.72
CA GLN A 482 0.58 -20.50 -16.79
C GLN A 482 1.21 -20.50 -15.37
N TYR A 483 2.12 -19.57 -15.06
CA TYR A 483 2.79 -19.48 -13.75
C TYR A 483 1.81 -19.35 -12.58
N GLU A 484 0.76 -18.54 -12.72
CA GLU A 484 -0.32 -18.44 -11.74
C GLU A 484 -1.02 -19.78 -11.51
N GLU A 485 -1.31 -20.55 -12.57
CA GLU A 485 -1.96 -21.86 -12.45
C GLU A 485 -1.07 -22.83 -11.68
N LEU A 486 0.25 -22.80 -11.94
CA LEU A 486 1.24 -23.62 -11.25
C LEU A 486 1.29 -23.30 -9.75
N CYS A 487 1.49 -22.03 -9.37
CA CYS A 487 1.57 -21.67 -7.94
C CYS A 487 0.23 -21.85 -7.21
N SER A 488 -0.91 -21.62 -7.88
CA SER A 488 -2.24 -21.86 -7.33
C SER A 488 -2.49 -23.35 -7.09
N ALA A 489 -2.11 -24.21 -8.04
CA ALA A 489 -2.25 -25.66 -7.91
C ALA A 489 -1.29 -26.24 -6.85
N LEU A 490 -0.05 -25.73 -6.77
CA LEU A 490 0.90 -26.10 -5.73
C LEU A 490 0.34 -25.77 -4.35
N LYS A 491 -0.18 -24.55 -4.14
CA LYS A 491 -0.78 -24.13 -2.87
C LYS A 491 -1.99 -24.97 -2.47
N ALA A 492 -2.82 -25.38 -3.43
CA ALA A 492 -3.96 -26.24 -3.16
C ALA A 492 -3.55 -27.64 -2.63
N ASP A 493 -2.40 -28.16 -3.10
CA ASP A 493 -1.85 -29.45 -2.68
C ASP A 493 -0.97 -29.36 -1.41
N MET A 494 -0.21 -28.27 -1.24
CA MET A 494 0.89 -28.13 -0.25
C MET A 494 0.63 -27.11 0.87
N GLY A 495 -0.36 -26.24 0.70
CA GLY A 495 -0.66 -25.13 1.62
C GLY A 495 0.17 -23.85 1.39
N SER A 496 -0.16 -22.85 2.20
CA SER A 496 0.53 -21.55 2.34
C SER A 496 1.18 -21.43 3.73
N GLY A 497 1.88 -20.32 3.99
CA GLY A 497 2.40 -19.96 5.29
C GLY A 497 3.90 -19.66 5.28
N TYR A 498 4.56 -19.85 6.41
CA TYR A 498 5.98 -19.53 6.59
C TYR A 498 6.92 -20.64 6.06
N ARG A 499 6.75 -20.99 4.77
CA ARG A 499 7.53 -22.01 4.06
C ARG A 499 7.84 -21.56 2.63
N MET A 500 8.98 -21.96 2.10
CA MET A 500 9.29 -21.79 0.69
C MET A 500 8.57 -22.85 -0.14
N ASN A 501 7.77 -22.44 -1.11
CA ASN A 501 7.00 -23.31 -2.00
C ASN A 501 7.70 -23.41 -3.37
N VAL A 502 8.15 -24.61 -3.78
CA VAL A 502 8.83 -24.81 -5.08
C VAL A 502 8.15 -25.93 -5.88
N ALA A 503 7.76 -25.62 -7.12
CA ALA A 503 7.28 -26.58 -8.10
C ALA A 503 8.46 -27.13 -8.91
N VAL A 504 8.56 -28.46 -9.05
CA VAL A 504 9.56 -29.11 -9.92
C VAL A 504 8.85 -29.68 -11.15
N VAL A 505 9.07 -29.05 -12.30
CA VAL A 505 8.47 -29.37 -13.61
C VAL A 505 9.51 -30.03 -14.53
N ASP A 506 9.11 -30.55 -15.70
CA ASP A 506 10.10 -30.98 -16.71
C ASP A 506 10.75 -29.75 -17.35
N GLU A 507 9.92 -28.80 -17.79
CA GLU A 507 10.29 -27.66 -18.63
C GLU A 507 9.47 -26.42 -18.24
N TYR A 508 10.15 -25.28 -18.05
CA TYR A 508 9.54 -23.96 -17.90
C TYR A 508 10.07 -23.05 -19.01
N ARG A 509 9.20 -22.23 -19.63
CA ARG A 509 9.58 -21.37 -20.76
C ARG A 509 9.18 -19.91 -20.57
N VAL A 510 10.08 -19.00 -20.90
CA VAL A 510 9.89 -17.54 -20.82
C VAL A 510 10.21 -16.88 -22.16
N ALA A 511 9.61 -15.73 -22.45
CA ALA A 511 9.89 -14.93 -23.64
C ALA A 511 10.61 -13.63 -23.24
N ILE A 512 11.94 -13.60 -23.40
CA ILE A 512 12.79 -12.47 -23.04
C ILE A 512 13.42 -11.89 -24.33
N PRO A 513 13.25 -10.60 -24.65
CA PRO A 513 12.26 -9.66 -24.08
C PRO A 513 10.82 -10.00 -24.50
N GLU A 514 9.84 -9.26 -23.97
CA GLU A 514 8.41 -9.41 -24.29
C GLU A 514 8.16 -9.49 -25.81
N GLY A 515 7.47 -10.56 -26.25
CA GLY A 515 7.19 -10.83 -27.66
C GLY A 515 8.31 -11.54 -28.44
N ALA A 516 9.38 -11.98 -27.78
CA ALA A 516 10.35 -12.93 -28.31
C ALA A 516 9.74 -14.35 -28.47
N ALA A 517 10.58 -15.31 -28.86
CA ALA A 517 10.23 -16.73 -28.78
C ALA A 517 10.34 -17.22 -27.33
N GLU A 518 9.53 -18.22 -26.96
CA GLU A 518 9.58 -18.85 -25.63
C GLU A 518 10.74 -19.85 -25.54
N GLU A 519 11.79 -19.49 -24.80
CA GLU A 519 12.98 -20.32 -24.57
C GLU A 519 12.94 -20.98 -23.18
N PRO A 520 13.48 -22.21 -23.03
CA PRO A 520 13.40 -22.94 -21.77
C PRO A 520 14.47 -22.45 -20.77
N VAL A 521 14.07 -22.25 -19.51
CA VAL A 521 14.97 -21.79 -18.43
C VAL A 521 14.95 -22.73 -17.23
N LEU A 522 16.01 -22.68 -16.42
CA LEU A 522 16.24 -23.57 -15.29
C LEU A 522 15.26 -23.35 -14.13
N GLY A 523 14.78 -22.12 -13.95
CA GLY A 523 13.83 -21.76 -12.90
C GLY A 523 13.28 -20.35 -13.07
N LEU A 524 12.35 -19.99 -12.17
CA LEU A 524 11.85 -18.62 -11.99
C LEU A 524 11.17 -18.46 -10.62
N ALA A 525 11.50 -17.38 -9.90
CA ALA A 525 10.82 -16.94 -8.70
C ALA A 525 10.48 -15.44 -8.72
N PRO A 526 9.39 -15.02 -8.06
CA PRO A 526 9.11 -13.61 -7.81
C PRO A 526 10.13 -13.00 -6.85
N GLN A 527 10.67 -11.82 -7.16
CA GLN A 527 11.67 -11.16 -6.31
C GLN A 527 11.15 -9.82 -5.73
N PRO A 528 10.63 -9.77 -4.49
CA PRO A 528 10.41 -10.85 -3.51
C PRO A 528 9.07 -11.59 -3.70
N GLY A 529 8.90 -12.71 -2.99
CA GLY A 529 7.70 -13.55 -3.04
C GLY A 529 6.78 -13.50 -1.81
N ALA A 530 5.61 -14.14 -1.96
CA ALA A 530 4.40 -14.00 -1.14
C ALA A 530 3.82 -15.32 -0.62
N ALA A 531 4.66 -16.28 -0.22
CA ALA A 531 4.24 -17.62 0.22
C ALA A 531 3.33 -17.61 1.49
N ILE A 532 3.41 -16.54 2.29
CA ILE A 532 2.68 -16.38 3.56
C ILE A 532 1.19 -16.06 3.31
N ILE A 533 0.87 -15.38 2.20
CA ILE A 533 -0.51 -15.12 1.78
C ILE A 533 -1.11 -16.44 1.27
N THR A 534 -2.37 -16.75 1.62
CA THR A 534 -3.02 -18.02 1.25
C THR A 534 -3.40 -18.06 -0.23
N GLU A 535 -4.19 -17.11 -0.71
CA GLU A 535 -4.36 -16.88 -2.16
C GLU A 535 -3.12 -16.14 -2.71
N GLY A 536 -2.83 -16.20 -4.01
CA GLY A 536 -1.95 -15.22 -4.67
C GLY A 536 -0.92 -15.79 -5.64
N ARG A 537 -0.54 -14.95 -6.62
CA ARG A 537 0.25 -15.28 -7.81
C ARG A 537 1.72 -15.47 -7.49
N ASN A 538 2.31 -14.49 -6.81
CA ASN A 538 3.76 -14.42 -6.53
C ASN A 538 4.18 -15.34 -5.37
N SER A 539 3.68 -16.57 -5.28
CA SER A 539 3.66 -17.33 -4.02
C SER A 539 4.32 -18.71 -4.05
N CYS A 540 4.92 -19.07 -5.17
CA CYS A 540 5.86 -20.19 -5.31
C CYS A 540 7.05 -19.79 -6.19
N ALA A 541 8.02 -20.68 -6.33
CA ALA A 541 8.98 -20.68 -7.42
C ALA A 541 8.79 -21.92 -8.31
N VAL A 542 9.31 -21.89 -9.54
CA VAL A 542 9.39 -23.05 -10.44
C VAL A 542 10.84 -23.40 -10.72
N VAL A 543 11.13 -24.69 -10.87
CA VAL A 543 12.42 -25.22 -11.30
C VAL A 543 12.20 -26.33 -12.34
N ALA A 544 12.91 -26.26 -13.46
CA ALA A 544 12.79 -27.19 -14.60
C ALA A 544 13.89 -28.26 -14.55
N TRP A 545 13.46 -29.53 -14.60
CA TRP A 545 14.35 -30.69 -14.42
C TRP A 545 15.14 -31.11 -15.67
N GLU A 546 14.56 -30.98 -16.88
CA GLU A 546 15.17 -31.61 -18.06
C GLU A 546 16.46 -30.95 -18.55
N LEU A 547 16.58 -29.63 -18.38
CA LEU A 547 17.78 -28.87 -18.76
C LEU A 547 19.04 -29.30 -17.99
N MET A 548 18.86 -29.90 -16.81
CA MET A 548 19.94 -30.35 -15.92
C MET A 548 20.46 -31.76 -16.31
N GLU A 549 19.92 -32.37 -17.37
CA GLU A 549 20.23 -33.72 -17.89
C GLU A 549 20.24 -34.88 -16.85
N GLY A 550 19.73 -34.64 -15.64
CA GLY A 550 19.74 -35.58 -14.52
C GLY A 550 20.66 -35.22 -13.35
N ASP A 551 21.37 -34.08 -13.38
CA ASP A 551 22.23 -33.65 -12.28
C ASP A 551 21.41 -33.13 -11.08
N THR A 552 21.41 -33.92 -10.00
CA THR A 552 20.71 -33.59 -8.76
C THR A 552 21.43 -32.48 -7.95
N GLN A 553 22.73 -32.26 -8.17
CA GLN A 553 23.49 -31.16 -7.55
C GLN A 553 23.12 -29.82 -8.19
N GLU A 554 22.93 -29.78 -9.51
CA GLU A 554 22.43 -28.60 -10.20
C GLU A 554 20.99 -28.29 -9.80
N LEU A 555 20.08 -29.28 -9.82
CA LEU A 555 18.71 -29.12 -9.30
C LEU A 555 18.68 -28.55 -7.87
N ALA A 556 19.54 -29.05 -6.99
CA ALA A 556 19.67 -28.55 -5.63
C ALA A 556 20.25 -27.12 -5.54
N ALA A 557 21.13 -26.72 -6.46
CA ALA A 557 21.66 -25.36 -6.53
C ALA A 557 20.58 -24.40 -7.03
N THR A 558 19.88 -24.72 -8.13
CA THR A 558 18.78 -23.92 -8.68
C THR A 558 17.63 -23.78 -7.69
N ILE A 559 17.25 -24.83 -6.96
CA ILE A 559 16.25 -24.71 -5.87
C ILE A 559 16.66 -23.65 -4.83
N ILE A 560 17.95 -23.52 -4.50
CA ILE A 560 18.43 -22.49 -3.56
C ILE A 560 18.54 -21.11 -4.24
N HIS A 561 18.90 -21.04 -5.52
CA HIS A 561 18.92 -19.80 -6.33
C HIS A 561 17.53 -19.17 -6.45
N GLU A 562 16.53 -19.95 -6.89
CA GLU A 562 15.14 -19.48 -6.96
C GLU A 562 14.57 -19.15 -5.57
N SER A 563 14.95 -19.91 -4.54
CA SER A 563 14.61 -19.54 -3.15
C SER A 563 15.25 -18.20 -2.77
N ALA A 564 16.48 -17.92 -3.19
CA ALA A 564 17.16 -16.66 -2.88
C ALA A 564 16.53 -15.46 -3.60
N HIS A 565 16.08 -15.61 -4.85
CA HIS A 565 15.20 -14.64 -5.52
C HIS A 565 13.90 -14.42 -4.75
N PHE A 566 13.20 -15.49 -4.36
CA PHE A 566 11.96 -15.42 -3.58
C PHE A 566 12.12 -14.65 -2.26
N LEU A 567 13.32 -14.70 -1.67
CA LEU A 567 13.68 -14.04 -0.42
C LEU A 567 14.30 -12.63 -0.62
N GLY A 568 14.41 -12.16 -1.87
CA GLY A 568 14.70 -10.78 -2.24
C GLY A 568 16.05 -10.49 -2.93
N LEU A 569 16.91 -11.49 -3.17
CA LEU A 569 18.19 -11.28 -3.87
C LEU A 569 18.00 -11.16 -5.39
N ALA A 570 18.75 -10.25 -6.02
CA ALA A 570 18.87 -10.15 -7.48
C ALA A 570 20.06 -10.98 -7.98
N HIS A 571 20.29 -11.02 -9.29
CA HIS A 571 21.56 -11.50 -9.84
C HIS A 571 22.69 -10.52 -9.53
N THR A 572 23.85 -11.03 -9.09
CA THR A 572 25.04 -10.20 -8.84
C THR A 572 25.57 -9.55 -10.11
N THR A 573 25.50 -10.30 -11.21
CA THR A 573 25.63 -9.82 -12.59
C THR A 573 24.56 -10.51 -13.42
N ASP A 574 23.78 -9.71 -14.16
CA ASP A 574 22.76 -10.16 -15.12
C ASP A 574 23.38 -10.51 -16.49
N GLU A 575 22.61 -11.09 -17.40
CA GLU A 575 23.05 -11.55 -18.73
C GLU A 575 23.82 -10.46 -19.51
N ASP A 576 23.39 -9.19 -19.43
CA ASP A 576 23.96 -8.09 -20.20
C ASP A 576 25.33 -7.56 -19.71
N GLY A 577 25.82 -8.09 -18.58
CA GLY A 577 27.06 -7.68 -17.93
C GLY A 577 27.12 -6.20 -17.54
N ARG A 578 25.98 -5.55 -17.32
CA ARG A 578 25.83 -4.12 -16.96
C ARG A 578 24.84 -3.89 -15.83
N SER A 579 23.87 -4.77 -15.68
CA SER A 579 22.93 -4.80 -14.57
C SER A 579 23.50 -5.68 -13.45
N PHE A 580 23.43 -5.19 -12.21
CA PHE A 580 24.08 -5.79 -11.03
C PHE A 580 23.20 -5.60 -9.78
N ASP A 581 23.40 -6.41 -8.73
CA ASP A 581 22.62 -6.28 -7.48
C ASP A 581 23.04 -5.10 -6.60
N PHE A 582 22.09 -4.57 -5.81
CA PHE A 582 22.26 -3.40 -4.93
C PHE A 582 23.26 -3.59 -3.77
N LEU A 583 23.95 -4.72 -3.71
CA LEU A 583 24.90 -5.05 -2.67
C LEU A 583 26.30 -4.54 -3.04
N SER A 584 27.17 -4.44 -2.03
CA SER A 584 28.48 -3.77 -2.16
C SER A 584 29.68 -4.63 -1.76
N ASP A 585 29.44 -5.90 -1.44
CA ASP A 585 30.47 -6.95 -1.30
C ASP A 585 30.32 -8.07 -2.35
N THR A 586 29.35 -7.94 -3.26
CA THR A 586 29.13 -8.83 -4.40
C THR A 586 30.13 -8.58 -5.52
N PRO A 587 30.62 -9.63 -6.20
CA PRO A 587 31.44 -9.44 -7.39
C PRO A 587 30.60 -8.91 -8.55
N GLN A 588 31.26 -8.38 -9.58
CA GLN A 588 30.62 -7.86 -10.78
C GLN A 588 31.44 -8.26 -12.02
N CYS A 589 30.79 -8.90 -12.98
CA CYS A 589 31.40 -9.37 -14.22
C CYS A 589 31.04 -8.45 -15.40
N SER A 590 31.64 -7.26 -15.46
CA SER A 590 31.20 -6.27 -16.46
C SER A 590 31.56 -6.66 -17.89
N ALA A 591 30.58 -6.62 -18.80
CA ALA A 591 30.73 -6.74 -20.26
C ALA A 591 31.68 -5.69 -20.86
N ALA A 592 32.02 -4.61 -20.14
CA ALA A 592 33.10 -3.71 -20.56
C ALA A 592 34.50 -4.35 -20.53
N THR A 593 34.64 -5.53 -19.91
CA THR A 593 35.90 -6.25 -19.68
C THR A 593 35.82 -7.78 -19.79
N ALA A 594 34.62 -8.37 -19.67
CA ALA A 594 34.41 -9.83 -19.64
C ALA A 594 33.96 -10.40 -20.98
N ASP A 595 32.98 -9.76 -21.64
CA ASP A 595 32.51 -10.04 -23.01
C ASP A 595 33.71 -10.04 -23.98
N ALA A 596 34.18 -11.25 -24.28
CA ALA A 596 35.46 -11.51 -24.95
C ALA A 596 35.28 -11.96 -26.40
N ASP A 597 34.10 -12.47 -26.76
CA ASP A 597 33.76 -12.81 -28.14
C ASP A 597 32.88 -11.76 -28.86
N GLY A 598 32.21 -10.88 -28.12
CA GLY A 598 31.46 -9.73 -28.62
C GLY A 598 29.96 -9.94 -28.84
N ASP A 599 29.36 -11.01 -28.31
CA ASP A 599 27.91 -11.26 -28.47
C ASP A 599 27.01 -10.32 -27.63
N LYS A 600 27.59 -9.68 -26.60
CA LYS A 600 27.03 -8.73 -25.61
C LYS A 600 26.38 -9.35 -24.37
N THR A 601 26.48 -10.66 -24.17
CA THR A 601 26.20 -11.31 -22.89
C THR A 601 27.48 -11.45 -22.06
N VAL A 602 27.43 -12.08 -20.89
CA VAL A 602 28.62 -12.57 -20.16
C VAL A 602 28.40 -13.97 -19.60
N ASP A 603 29.21 -14.97 -20.00
CA ASP A 603 28.99 -16.38 -19.64
C ASP A 603 29.77 -16.85 -18.38
N VAL A 604 29.48 -18.04 -17.86
CA VAL A 604 30.17 -18.60 -16.67
C VAL A 604 31.69 -18.78 -16.85
N ARG A 605 32.22 -18.78 -18.08
CA ARG A 605 33.64 -18.97 -18.41
C ARG A 605 34.37 -17.64 -18.46
N GLU A 606 33.75 -16.62 -19.06
CA GLU A 606 34.20 -15.24 -19.02
C GLU A 606 34.18 -14.72 -17.58
N CYS A 607 33.11 -15.04 -16.84
CA CYS A 607 32.92 -14.66 -15.44
C CYS A 607 33.60 -15.58 -14.42
N ALA A 608 34.30 -16.64 -14.84
CA ALA A 608 34.92 -17.65 -13.96
C ALA A 608 35.92 -17.05 -12.94
N LEU A 609 36.59 -15.94 -13.31
CA LEU A 609 37.54 -15.23 -12.45
C LEU A 609 36.96 -13.98 -11.76
N PHE A 610 35.67 -13.70 -11.97
CA PHE A 610 34.98 -12.52 -11.47
C PHE A 610 33.84 -12.89 -10.52
N ASP A 611 32.75 -13.44 -11.06
CA ASP A 611 31.46 -13.54 -10.37
C ASP A 611 30.77 -14.91 -10.49
N ALA A 612 31.14 -15.77 -11.46
CA ALA A 612 30.44 -17.03 -11.71
C ALA A 612 30.46 -18.03 -10.52
N ASN A 613 31.25 -17.78 -9.48
CA ASN A 613 31.26 -18.55 -8.23
C ASN A 613 30.29 -18.01 -7.15
N ASN A 614 29.53 -16.95 -7.43
CA ASN A 614 28.37 -16.57 -6.62
C ASN A 614 27.20 -17.50 -6.97
N LEU A 615 26.38 -17.89 -5.98
CA LEU A 615 25.13 -18.61 -6.26
C LEU A 615 24.19 -17.79 -7.16
N MET A 616 24.18 -16.46 -7.00
CA MET A 616 23.29 -15.54 -7.72
C MET A 616 23.93 -14.96 -9.00
N PHE A 617 24.93 -15.61 -9.59
CA PHE A 617 25.28 -15.31 -10.98
C PHE A 617 24.19 -15.87 -11.90
N TRP A 618 23.79 -15.14 -12.95
CA TRP A 618 22.58 -15.42 -13.73
C TRP A 618 22.55 -16.80 -14.44
N GLN A 619 23.71 -17.33 -14.82
CA GLN A 619 23.85 -18.57 -15.59
C GLN A 619 24.43 -19.70 -14.73
N SER A 620 23.91 -20.92 -14.88
CA SER A 620 24.48 -22.11 -14.22
C SER A 620 25.67 -22.71 -14.99
N GLY A 621 26.48 -23.54 -14.35
CA GLY A 621 27.36 -24.44 -15.10
C GLY A 621 28.43 -25.19 -14.31
N VAL A 622 29.11 -26.12 -14.99
CA VAL A 622 30.11 -27.03 -14.40
C VAL A 622 31.34 -26.33 -13.80
N GLU A 623 31.64 -25.09 -14.20
CA GLU A 623 32.72 -24.29 -13.60
C GLU A 623 32.34 -23.75 -12.21
N GLN A 624 31.04 -23.68 -11.87
CA GLN A 624 30.54 -23.18 -10.58
C GLN A 624 30.60 -24.21 -9.44
N ALA A 625 31.54 -25.16 -9.49
CA ALA A 625 31.59 -26.31 -8.58
C ALA A 625 31.76 -25.96 -7.07
N ALA A 626 31.93 -24.68 -6.75
CA ALA A 626 32.02 -24.12 -5.40
C ALA A 626 31.20 -22.82 -5.21
N VAL A 627 29.95 -22.76 -5.70
CA VAL A 627 29.02 -21.63 -5.43
C VAL A 627 28.97 -21.23 -3.95
N ASN A 628 28.94 -19.92 -3.70
CA ASN A 628 28.86 -19.32 -2.37
C ASN A 628 28.00 -18.05 -2.36
N LEU A 629 27.69 -17.51 -1.17
CA LEU A 629 27.03 -16.21 -0.97
C LEU A 629 27.94 -15.22 -0.21
N THR A 630 27.65 -13.93 -0.32
CA THR A 630 28.39 -12.87 0.39
C THR A 630 27.82 -12.57 1.79
N ALA A 631 28.48 -11.67 2.53
CA ALA A 631 28.01 -11.26 3.84
C ALA A 631 26.76 -10.37 3.73
N GLN A 632 26.65 -9.51 2.70
CA GLN A 632 25.46 -8.69 2.50
C GLN A 632 24.28 -9.51 1.93
N GLN A 633 24.54 -10.45 1.01
CA GLN A 633 23.51 -11.36 0.49
C GLN A 633 22.85 -12.15 1.63
N THR A 634 23.66 -12.77 2.49
CA THR A 634 23.15 -13.55 3.64
C THR A 634 22.59 -12.68 4.77
N TRP A 635 23.02 -11.42 4.90
CA TRP A 635 22.40 -10.44 5.79
C TRP A 635 20.96 -10.10 5.37
N LEU A 636 20.68 -10.07 4.06
CA LEU A 636 19.34 -9.83 3.50
C LEU A 636 18.45 -11.05 3.70
N LEU A 637 18.92 -12.25 3.30
CA LEU A 637 18.19 -13.51 3.47
C LEU A 637 17.75 -13.72 4.93
N ARG A 638 18.64 -13.43 5.91
CA ARG A 638 18.36 -13.51 7.35
C ARG A 638 17.14 -12.70 7.84
N ARG A 639 16.76 -11.66 7.11
CA ARG A 639 15.67 -10.74 7.47
C ARG A 639 14.34 -11.13 6.86
N HIS A 640 14.32 -11.98 5.84
CA HIS A 640 13.07 -12.36 5.20
C HIS A 640 12.20 -13.17 6.19
N PRO A 641 10.90 -12.84 6.36
CA PRO A 641 10.05 -13.46 7.40
C PRO A 641 9.97 -14.99 7.37
N LEU A 642 10.22 -15.63 6.22
CA LEU A 642 10.24 -17.10 6.07
C LEU A 642 11.39 -17.80 6.82
N PHE A 643 12.48 -17.11 7.16
CA PHE A 643 13.56 -17.70 7.97
C PHE A 643 13.21 -17.64 9.46
N HIS A 644 13.09 -18.79 10.12
CA HIS A 644 12.74 -18.84 11.55
C HIS A 644 13.86 -19.43 12.41
N PRO A 645 13.86 -19.19 13.74
CA PRO A 645 14.77 -19.86 14.67
C PRO A 645 14.74 -21.38 14.47
N ALA A 646 15.92 -22.00 14.41
CA ALA A 646 16.04 -23.45 14.41
C ALA A 646 15.39 -24.04 15.67
N PRO A 647 14.67 -25.18 15.58
CA PRO A 647 14.14 -25.86 16.76
C PRO A 647 15.24 -26.15 17.78
N GLN A 648 15.02 -25.77 19.05
CA GLN A 648 16.01 -26.03 20.09
C GLN A 648 16.20 -27.54 20.25
N THR A 649 17.43 -28.00 20.11
CA THR A 649 17.79 -29.40 20.35
C THR A 649 17.68 -29.68 21.87
N PRO A 650 16.91 -30.71 22.29
CA PRO A 650 16.65 -30.99 23.70
C PRO A 650 17.81 -31.65 24.44
#